data_AF-A0A7D7MGH9-F1
#
_entry.id   AF-A0A7D7MGH9-F1
#
_cell.length_a   1.000
_cell.length_b   1.000
_cell.length_c   1.000
_cell.angle_alpha   90.00
_cell.angle_beta   90.00
_cell.angle_gamma   90.00
#
_symmetry.space_group_name_H-M   'P 1'
#
loop_
_entity.id
_entity.type
_entity.pdbx_description
1 polymer ?
#
loop_
_entity_poly.entity_id
_entity_poly.type
_entity_poly.pdbx_seq_one_letter_code
_entity_poly.pdbx_strand_id
1 'polypeptide(L)'
;MTKERYKGVVYYEEADLAKGYMLNKAREVYENLSLGHTIKSINEALELYSINKYVEDNTFLLYLGKDKERWLKEKNRIANSSLGKYINQHSDILAEYGDIEFKYKYYFWEIIEKRKLSAITEIRFKVFLDSLDEFASQIFEQYGLVRKFDVELKEYMLSHPEGSTSLLLNKYLLKNRSERTTLYLPNSLTIEDKEKIINYYLDLDNPNLNYTRLLSIVQNMNEFALNAKVKLKAKRVSERLESEIFKDDRGHGTNIEVEFKENIEGIVKQHFTLNKVGTEVDKNWLESNLDNPTVLNNFIYIFEFVNNDMLSEFPYKEVYASIFERFDFNHEKEYKTGPVFSLKESLSLAQMHVYYLFLKSKEKNLEIITEWFFNIYLKEEFNLENFNIKLPPTDNPNFEKCKSIFPTIESIIKKYRFYLEDGYIDEELIQMESKPLPFSECPSKTNERYVYIAQDNAEAIILNNIMFSDQSNITYFPKYGDSQYNTLFERLGTDKLYLEDIEDYQKTSLDWLIKKKYVLINDDNEIVLINKNRTLIYYYIYNNGVTVPNKLTNSLKQEVDKLLRDGFLVAENTLLTRQEVDYIDYYLNKSKFINGYDLRNKYLHGTSSDYNNENEHYTNYLHALRILITIMIKINDDLCTAEVEGD
;
A
#
# COMPACT_ATOMS: atom_id res chain seq x y z
N MET A 1 -30.80 17.60 21.53
CA MET A 1 -31.04 16.39 22.35
C MET A 1 -30.48 15.21 21.61
N THR A 2 -29.43 14.58 22.13
CA THR A 2 -28.85 13.38 21.53
C THR A 2 -29.86 12.24 21.71
N LYS A 3 -30.45 11.75 20.61
CA LYS A 3 -31.35 10.59 20.61
C LYS A 3 -30.57 9.41 21.21
N GLU A 4 -31.12 8.72 22.20
CA GLU A 4 -30.46 7.59 22.85
C GLU A 4 -30.29 6.47 21.81
N ARG A 5 -29.04 6.11 21.49
CA ARG A 5 -28.74 5.16 20.40
C ARG A 5 -29.23 3.75 20.75
N TYR A 6 -29.94 3.10 19.84
CA TYR A 6 -30.43 1.74 20.03
C TYR A 6 -29.28 0.71 20.01
N LYS A 7 -29.00 0.08 21.15
CA LYS A 7 -27.86 -0.86 21.34
C LYS A 7 -28.18 -2.32 21.03
N GLY A 8 -28.82 -2.61 19.90
CA GLY A 8 -29.13 -3.98 19.48
C GLY A 8 -28.02 -4.76 18.76
N VAL A 9 -28.31 -6.04 18.46
CA VAL A 9 -27.46 -7.04 17.79
C VAL A 9 -27.21 -6.73 16.30
N VAL A 10 -26.00 -6.99 15.81
CA VAL A 10 -25.60 -6.87 14.39
C VAL A 10 -25.02 -8.19 13.89
N TYR A 11 -25.29 -8.53 12.63
CA TYR A 11 -24.83 -9.75 11.98
C TYR A 11 -23.48 -9.54 11.29
N TYR A 12 -22.55 -10.48 11.50
CA TYR A 12 -21.22 -10.51 10.92
C TYR A 12 -20.95 -11.88 10.25
N GLU A 13 -20.74 -11.88 8.93
CA GLU A 13 -20.55 -13.08 8.11
C GLU A 13 -19.24 -13.84 8.45
N GLU A 14 -18.14 -13.14 8.75
CA GLU A 14 -16.79 -13.74 8.93
C GLU A 14 -16.28 -13.76 10.39
N ALA A 15 -15.00 -14.10 10.60
CA ALA A 15 -14.29 -14.14 11.88
C ALA A 15 -14.03 -12.74 12.45
N ASP A 16 -15.10 -11.97 12.64
CA ASP A 16 -15.05 -10.67 13.31
C ASP A 16 -14.90 -10.87 14.82
N LEU A 17 -13.96 -10.16 15.45
CA LEU A 17 -13.70 -10.23 16.89
C LEU A 17 -14.92 -9.83 17.75
N ALA A 18 -15.84 -9.02 17.20
CA ALA A 18 -17.09 -8.63 17.87
C ALA A 18 -18.18 -9.71 17.80
N LYS A 19 -18.01 -10.76 16.98
CA LYS A 19 -19.03 -11.80 16.71
C LYS A 19 -19.44 -12.53 17.99
N GLY A 20 -18.48 -12.93 18.84
CA GLY A 20 -18.79 -13.60 20.11
C GLY A 20 -19.61 -12.75 21.08
N TYR A 21 -19.33 -11.44 21.14
CA TYR A 21 -20.10 -10.49 21.95
C TYR A 21 -21.53 -10.31 21.41
N MET A 22 -21.71 -10.23 20.09
CA MET A 22 -23.04 -10.13 19.48
C MET A 22 -23.87 -11.40 19.63
N LEU A 23 -23.26 -12.58 19.58
CA LEU A 23 -23.94 -13.86 19.80
C LEU A 23 -24.47 -14.00 21.23
N ASN A 24 -23.76 -13.48 22.23
CA ASN A 24 -24.26 -13.40 23.60
C ASN A 24 -25.52 -12.52 23.69
N LYS A 25 -25.49 -11.33 23.09
CA LYS A 25 -26.67 -10.44 23.04
C LYS A 25 -27.84 -11.07 22.27
N ALA A 26 -27.55 -11.73 21.15
CA ALA A 26 -28.56 -12.45 20.37
C ALA A 26 -29.28 -13.50 21.23
N ARG A 27 -28.55 -14.21 22.10
CA ARG A 27 -29.11 -15.18 23.04
C ARG A 27 -30.08 -14.51 24.01
N GLU A 28 -29.68 -13.40 24.63
CA GLU A 28 -30.53 -12.66 25.57
C GLU A 28 -31.83 -12.17 24.90
N VAL A 29 -31.75 -11.65 23.67
CA VAL A 29 -32.93 -11.22 22.91
C VAL A 29 -33.86 -12.40 22.65
N TYR A 30 -33.34 -13.53 22.17
CA TYR A 30 -34.15 -14.72 21.90
C TYR A 30 -34.71 -15.36 23.17
N GLU A 31 -33.98 -15.36 24.29
CA GLU A 31 -34.48 -15.87 25.58
C GLU A 31 -35.74 -15.12 26.02
N ASN A 32 -35.72 -13.79 25.91
CA ASN A 32 -36.83 -12.90 26.25
C ASN A 32 -37.97 -12.90 25.22
N LEU A 33 -37.75 -13.43 24.01
CA LEU A 33 -38.74 -13.44 22.95
C LEU A 33 -39.86 -14.48 23.21
N SER A 34 -41.10 -14.03 23.32
CA SER A 34 -42.26 -14.89 23.63
C SER A 34 -43.31 -14.93 22.51
N LEU A 35 -44.15 -15.95 22.52
CA LEU A 35 -45.26 -16.11 21.58
C LEU A 35 -46.20 -14.89 21.68
N GLY A 36 -46.45 -14.23 20.55
CA GLY A 36 -47.29 -13.02 20.51
C GLY A 36 -46.53 -11.71 20.79
N HIS A 37 -45.19 -11.74 20.84
CA HIS A 37 -44.36 -10.55 21.00
C HIS A 37 -44.69 -9.46 19.97
N THR A 38 -44.98 -8.25 20.47
CA THR A 38 -45.28 -7.07 19.66
C THR A 38 -44.04 -6.19 19.54
N ILE A 39 -43.55 -6.04 18.30
CA ILE A 39 -42.43 -5.16 17.97
C ILE A 39 -42.88 -3.71 18.14
N LYS A 40 -42.09 -2.92 18.87
CA LYS A 40 -42.38 -1.53 19.25
C LYS A 40 -41.71 -0.51 18.33
N SER A 41 -40.69 -0.90 17.57
CA SER A 41 -39.94 0.00 16.69
C SER A 41 -39.33 -0.71 15.48
N ILE A 42 -39.02 0.06 14.44
CA ILE A 42 -38.33 -0.46 13.25
C ILE A 42 -36.95 -1.03 13.59
N ASN A 43 -36.24 -0.44 14.57
CA ASN A 43 -34.92 -0.95 15.00
C ASN A 43 -35.01 -2.32 15.68
N GLU A 44 -36.07 -2.58 16.44
CA GLU A 44 -36.32 -3.90 17.03
C GLU A 44 -36.67 -4.94 15.95
N ALA A 45 -37.44 -4.55 14.92
CA ALA A 45 -37.69 -5.41 13.75
C ALA A 45 -36.38 -5.78 13.04
N LEU A 46 -35.51 -4.80 12.83
CA LEU A 46 -34.24 -5.00 12.13
C LEU A 46 -33.21 -5.77 12.97
N GLU A 47 -33.23 -5.62 14.30
CA GLU A 47 -32.46 -6.46 15.22
C GLU A 47 -32.88 -7.93 15.14
N LEU A 48 -34.19 -8.22 15.16
CA LEU A 48 -34.68 -9.59 15.00
C LEU A 48 -34.28 -10.16 13.64
N TYR A 49 -34.35 -9.36 12.58
CA TYR A 49 -33.88 -9.77 11.25
C TYR A 49 -32.38 -10.09 11.25
N SER A 50 -31.58 -9.25 11.93
CA SER A 50 -30.14 -9.46 12.09
C SER A 50 -29.83 -10.77 12.82
N ILE A 51 -30.55 -11.10 13.89
CA ILE A 51 -30.38 -12.37 14.61
C ILE A 51 -30.78 -13.56 13.72
N ASN A 52 -31.86 -13.43 12.92
CA ASN A 52 -32.28 -14.48 12.01
C ASN A 52 -31.18 -14.87 11.01
N LYS A 53 -30.35 -13.92 10.57
CA LYS A 53 -29.18 -14.23 9.72
C LYS A 53 -28.16 -15.15 10.40
N TYR A 54 -27.87 -14.96 11.70
CA TYR A 54 -27.02 -15.90 12.46
C TYR A 54 -27.66 -17.29 12.62
N VAL A 55 -28.99 -17.40 12.51
CA VAL A 55 -29.67 -18.69 12.51
C VAL A 55 -29.58 -19.33 11.12
N GLU A 56 -29.76 -18.56 10.05
CA GLU A 56 -29.71 -19.02 8.66
C GLU A 56 -28.33 -19.56 8.26
N ASP A 57 -27.25 -18.93 8.73
CA ASP A 57 -25.87 -19.37 8.44
C ASP A 57 -25.33 -20.45 9.42
N ASN A 58 -26.17 -20.92 10.34
CA ASN A 58 -25.85 -21.86 11.43
C ASN A 58 -24.81 -21.37 12.46
N THR A 59 -24.31 -20.14 12.39
CA THR A 59 -23.35 -19.59 13.36
C THR A 59 -23.92 -19.68 14.78
N PHE A 60 -25.19 -19.32 14.96
CA PHE A 60 -25.79 -19.27 16.29
C PHE A 60 -25.95 -20.67 16.91
N LEU A 61 -26.24 -21.67 16.07
CA LEU A 61 -26.32 -23.06 16.51
C LEU A 61 -24.95 -23.61 16.91
N LEU A 62 -23.90 -23.28 16.14
CA LEU A 62 -22.52 -23.64 16.49
C LEU A 62 -22.09 -23.02 17.81
N TYR A 63 -22.49 -21.77 18.07
CA TYR A 63 -22.19 -21.05 19.31
C TYR A 63 -22.89 -21.63 20.53
N LEU A 64 -24.19 -21.96 20.41
CA LEU A 64 -25.00 -22.43 21.54
C LEU A 64 -24.91 -23.94 21.81
N GLY A 65 -24.52 -24.73 20.81
CA GLY A 65 -24.52 -26.20 20.87
C GLY A 65 -25.72 -26.85 20.17
N LYS A 66 -25.50 -28.06 19.63
CA LYS A 66 -26.50 -28.79 18.81
C LYS A 66 -27.78 -29.14 19.57
N ASP A 67 -27.74 -29.23 20.89
CA ASP A 67 -28.90 -29.49 21.76
C ASP A 67 -29.94 -28.35 21.72
N LYS A 68 -29.53 -27.14 21.31
CA LYS A 68 -30.40 -25.95 21.20
C LYS A 68 -31.11 -25.81 19.86
N GLU A 69 -30.99 -26.75 18.93
CA GLU A 69 -31.57 -26.66 17.58
C GLU A 69 -33.10 -26.45 17.60
N ARG A 70 -33.83 -27.22 18.42
CA ARG A 70 -35.29 -27.09 18.52
C ARG A 70 -35.71 -25.73 19.09
N TRP A 71 -34.99 -25.25 20.10
CA TRP A 71 -35.22 -23.94 20.71
C TRP A 71 -34.97 -22.81 19.72
N LEU A 72 -33.87 -22.86 18.96
CA LEU A 72 -33.57 -21.88 17.91
C LEU A 72 -34.64 -21.86 16.82
N LYS A 73 -35.09 -23.03 16.35
CA LYS A 73 -36.18 -23.13 15.35
C LYS A 73 -37.48 -22.50 15.86
N GLU A 74 -37.83 -22.72 17.12
CA GLU A 74 -39.00 -22.12 17.74
C GLU A 74 -38.89 -20.59 17.83
N LYS A 75 -37.77 -20.07 18.37
CA LYS A 75 -37.53 -18.64 18.53
C LYS A 75 -37.46 -17.91 17.19
N ASN A 76 -36.75 -18.47 16.20
CA ASN A 76 -36.67 -17.92 14.86
C ASN A 76 -38.06 -17.89 14.17
N ARG A 77 -38.92 -18.88 14.42
CA ARG A 77 -40.31 -18.86 13.92
C ARG A 77 -41.13 -17.72 14.54
N ILE A 78 -40.98 -17.49 15.85
CA ILE A 78 -41.64 -16.38 16.55
C ILE A 78 -41.14 -15.04 16.00
N ALA A 79 -39.81 -14.86 15.89
CA ALA A 79 -39.18 -13.66 15.36
C ALA A 79 -39.68 -13.35 13.94
N ASN A 80 -39.67 -14.34 13.04
CA ASN A 80 -40.15 -14.17 11.66
C ASN A 80 -41.65 -13.83 11.58
N SER A 81 -42.48 -14.39 12.46
CA SER A 81 -43.91 -14.08 12.52
C SER A 81 -44.15 -12.64 12.99
N SER A 82 -43.50 -12.23 14.07
CA SER A 82 -43.61 -10.86 14.59
C SER A 82 -43.07 -9.84 13.58
N LEU A 83 -41.92 -10.12 12.96
CA LEU A 83 -41.35 -9.30 11.89
C LEU A 83 -42.32 -9.17 10.70
N GLY A 84 -42.90 -10.29 10.25
CA GLY A 84 -43.87 -10.28 9.15
C GLY A 84 -45.10 -9.45 9.45
N LYS A 85 -45.67 -9.57 10.66
CA LYS A 85 -46.80 -8.75 11.10
C LYS A 85 -46.43 -7.27 11.10
N TYR A 86 -45.30 -6.93 11.70
CA TYR A 86 -44.83 -5.55 11.78
C TYR A 86 -44.60 -4.94 10.39
N ILE A 87 -43.92 -5.62 9.47
CA ILE A 87 -43.71 -5.09 8.12
C ILE A 87 -45.03 -4.97 7.34
N ASN A 88 -45.94 -5.93 7.48
CA ASN A 88 -47.18 -5.93 6.72
C ASN A 88 -48.19 -4.87 7.18
N GLN A 89 -48.21 -4.53 8.47
CA GLN A 89 -49.13 -3.52 9.00
C GLN A 89 -48.83 -2.09 8.51
N HIS A 90 -47.59 -1.81 8.09
CA HIS A 90 -47.22 -0.51 7.54
C HIS A 90 -47.60 -0.43 6.05
N SER A 91 -48.53 0.48 5.73
CA SER A 91 -48.89 0.82 4.35
C SER A 91 -47.78 1.58 3.65
N ASP A 92 -47.06 2.42 4.38
CA ASP A 92 -45.91 3.20 3.89
C ASP A 92 -44.72 3.05 4.83
N ILE A 93 -43.98 1.96 4.64
CA ILE A 93 -42.82 1.60 5.46
C ILE A 93 -41.62 2.56 5.25
N LEU A 94 -41.59 3.36 4.18
CA LEU A 94 -40.53 4.33 3.93
C LEU A 94 -40.56 5.50 4.93
N ALA A 95 -41.72 5.79 5.51
CA ALA A 95 -41.87 6.84 6.54
C ALA A 95 -41.05 6.54 7.82
N GLU A 96 -40.78 5.26 8.10
CA GLU A 96 -40.00 4.82 9.27
C GLU A 96 -38.48 5.00 9.07
N TYR A 97 -38.01 5.30 7.85
CA TYR A 97 -36.58 5.29 7.51
C TYR A 97 -35.75 6.25 8.38
N GLY A 98 -36.30 7.41 8.71
CA GLY A 98 -35.63 8.41 9.55
C GLY A 98 -35.40 7.96 11.00
N ASP A 99 -36.14 6.95 11.47
CA ASP A 99 -35.99 6.40 12.82
C ASP A 99 -35.01 5.22 12.89
N ILE A 100 -34.47 4.78 11.75
CA ILE A 100 -33.58 3.63 11.66
C ILE A 100 -32.15 4.02 12.07
N GLU A 101 -31.58 3.26 13.01
CA GLU A 101 -30.16 3.34 13.33
C GLU A 101 -29.30 2.99 12.11
N PHE A 102 -28.21 3.73 11.91
CA PHE A 102 -27.33 3.58 10.75
C PHE A 102 -26.94 2.12 10.46
N LYS A 103 -26.60 1.35 11.50
CA LYS A 103 -26.19 -0.08 11.40
C LYS A 103 -27.27 -1.01 10.80
N TYR A 104 -28.53 -0.58 10.76
CA TYR A 104 -29.65 -1.38 10.27
C TYR A 104 -30.22 -0.89 8.94
N LYS A 105 -29.73 0.24 8.39
CA LYS A 105 -30.19 0.77 7.10
C LYS A 105 -30.02 -0.24 5.96
N TYR A 106 -28.98 -1.07 5.99
CA TYR A 106 -28.81 -2.16 5.03
C TYR A 106 -29.94 -3.21 5.10
N TYR A 107 -30.21 -3.75 6.29
CA TYR A 107 -31.27 -4.75 6.48
C TYR A 107 -32.65 -4.22 6.12
N PHE A 108 -32.88 -2.92 6.33
CA PHE A 108 -34.13 -2.28 5.91
C PHE A 108 -34.37 -2.46 4.42
N TRP A 109 -33.40 -2.08 3.58
CA TRP A 109 -33.53 -2.19 2.12
C TRP A 109 -33.66 -3.63 1.65
N GLU A 110 -32.96 -4.57 2.29
CA GLU A 110 -33.09 -6.01 2.03
C GLU A 110 -34.53 -6.50 2.29
N ILE A 111 -35.16 -6.05 3.39
CA ILE A 111 -36.56 -6.39 3.71
C ILE A 111 -37.52 -5.74 2.70
N ILE A 112 -37.27 -4.48 2.30
CA ILE A 112 -38.10 -3.80 1.29
C ILE A 112 -38.08 -4.57 -0.01
N GLU A 113 -36.91 -4.93 -0.52
CA GLU A 113 -36.77 -5.71 -1.76
C GLU A 113 -37.53 -7.04 -1.65
N LYS A 114 -37.36 -7.77 -0.56
CA LYS A 114 -37.98 -9.10 -0.37
C LYS A 114 -39.49 -9.07 -0.18
N ARG A 115 -40.07 -8.00 0.40
CA ARG A 115 -41.47 -8.02 0.89
C ARG A 115 -42.36 -6.89 0.43
N LYS A 116 -41.81 -5.73 0.07
CA LYS A 116 -42.58 -4.50 -0.18
C LYS A 116 -42.24 -3.82 -1.51
N LEU A 117 -41.35 -4.39 -2.31
CA LEU A 117 -40.90 -3.81 -3.57
C LEU A 117 -42.07 -3.44 -4.49
N SER A 118 -43.08 -4.32 -4.63
CA SER A 118 -44.26 -4.07 -5.47
C SER A 118 -45.23 -3.03 -4.91
N ALA A 119 -45.19 -2.76 -3.60
CA ALA A 119 -46.10 -1.84 -2.93
C ALA A 119 -45.68 -0.36 -3.04
N ILE A 120 -44.43 -0.09 -3.40
CA ILE A 120 -43.89 1.26 -3.54
C ILE A 120 -44.00 1.69 -5.00
N THR A 121 -44.66 2.81 -5.27
CA THR A 121 -44.72 3.43 -6.61
C THR A 121 -43.51 4.29 -6.87
N GLU A 122 -43.19 4.51 -8.14
CA GLU A 122 -42.09 5.35 -8.61
C GLU A 122 -42.20 6.77 -8.05
N ILE A 123 -43.40 7.36 -8.13
CA ILE A 123 -43.70 8.70 -7.59
C ILE A 123 -43.45 8.75 -6.08
N ARG A 124 -43.92 7.74 -5.33
CA ARG A 124 -43.74 7.72 -3.87
C ARG A 124 -42.26 7.56 -3.51
N PHE A 125 -41.52 6.74 -4.25
CA PHE A 125 -40.10 6.53 -4.05
C PHE A 125 -39.29 7.79 -4.34
N LYS A 126 -39.61 8.51 -5.43
CA LYS A 126 -38.99 9.80 -5.73
C LYS A 126 -39.22 10.83 -4.61
N VAL A 127 -40.45 10.98 -4.14
CA VAL A 127 -40.78 11.85 -2.99
C VAL A 127 -39.99 11.46 -1.74
N PHE A 128 -39.77 10.16 -1.52
CA PHE A 128 -38.93 9.69 -0.43
C PHE A 128 -37.47 10.12 -0.63
N LEU A 129 -36.87 9.89 -1.80
CA LEU A 129 -35.49 10.26 -2.10
C LEU A 129 -35.25 11.76 -1.93
N ASP A 130 -36.18 12.59 -2.43
CA ASP A 130 -36.11 14.05 -2.32
C ASP A 130 -36.24 14.54 -0.86
N SER A 131 -36.75 13.71 0.05
CA SER A 131 -36.90 14.03 1.48
C SER A 131 -35.69 13.65 2.33
N LEU A 132 -34.68 12.99 1.76
CA LEU A 132 -33.52 12.53 2.50
C LEU A 132 -32.47 13.63 2.66
N ASP A 133 -32.05 13.88 3.89
CA ASP A 133 -30.93 14.79 4.19
C ASP A 133 -29.57 14.20 3.78
N GLU A 134 -29.46 12.87 3.77
CA GLU A 134 -28.21 12.15 3.49
C GLU A 134 -28.39 11.17 2.32
N PHE A 135 -27.33 11.01 1.52
CA PHE A 135 -27.32 10.06 0.40
C PHE A 135 -27.45 8.60 0.89
N ALA A 136 -28.56 7.94 0.54
CA ALA A 136 -28.85 6.56 0.95
C ALA A 136 -28.15 5.54 0.04
N SER A 137 -26.83 5.40 0.20
CA SER A 137 -25.99 4.49 -0.58
C SER A 137 -26.40 3.02 -0.47
N GLN A 138 -27.00 2.60 0.64
CA GLN A 138 -27.41 1.21 0.88
C GLN A 138 -28.51 0.72 -0.08
N ILE A 139 -29.25 1.63 -0.73
CA ILE A 139 -30.23 1.27 -1.78
C ILE A 139 -29.53 0.56 -2.93
N PHE A 140 -28.32 1.01 -3.27
CA PHE A 140 -27.55 0.50 -4.41
C PHE A 140 -26.96 -0.90 -4.16
N GLU A 141 -27.13 -1.46 -2.96
CA GLU A 141 -26.75 -2.85 -2.64
C GLU A 141 -27.88 -3.84 -2.96
N GLN A 142 -29.05 -3.36 -3.40
CA GLN A 142 -30.25 -4.17 -3.61
C GLN A 142 -30.65 -4.16 -5.09
N TYR A 143 -30.44 -5.29 -5.78
CA TYR A 143 -30.58 -5.40 -7.24
C TYR A 143 -31.99 -5.08 -7.73
N GLY A 144 -33.01 -5.69 -7.12
CA GLY A 144 -34.41 -5.50 -7.50
C GLY A 144 -34.89 -4.07 -7.33
N LEU A 145 -34.45 -3.38 -6.26
CA LEU A 145 -34.72 -1.97 -6.04
C LEU A 145 -34.11 -1.10 -7.14
N VAL A 146 -32.82 -1.29 -7.43
CA VAL A 146 -32.11 -0.52 -8.46
C VAL A 146 -32.71 -0.72 -9.85
N ARG A 147 -33.18 -1.92 -10.17
CA ARG A 147 -33.82 -2.22 -11.46
C ARG A 147 -35.22 -1.67 -11.58
N LYS A 148 -36.00 -1.67 -10.50
CA LYS A 148 -37.36 -1.12 -10.52
C LYS A 148 -37.36 0.40 -10.64
N PHE A 149 -36.53 1.08 -9.85
CA PHE A 149 -36.51 2.54 -9.74
C PHE A 149 -35.34 3.16 -10.53
N ASP A 150 -35.12 2.65 -11.74
CA ASP A 150 -33.95 2.95 -12.56
C ASP A 150 -33.82 4.45 -12.87
N VAL A 151 -34.92 5.09 -13.29
CA VAL A 151 -34.94 6.51 -13.67
C VAL A 151 -34.83 7.40 -12.42
N GLU A 152 -35.57 7.07 -11.37
CA GLU A 152 -35.59 7.83 -10.12
C GLU A 152 -34.21 7.83 -9.45
N LEU A 153 -33.53 6.67 -9.43
CA LEU A 153 -32.19 6.56 -8.85
C LEU A 153 -31.13 7.24 -9.70
N LYS A 154 -31.27 7.25 -11.03
CA LYS A 154 -30.41 8.05 -11.90
C LYS A 154 -30.54 9.54 -11.58
N GLU A 155 -31.75 10.06 -11.48
CA GLU A 155 -32.00 11.46 -11.13
C GLU A 155 -31.47 11.80 -9.74
N TYR A 156 -31.70 10.91 -8.77
CA TYR A 156 -31.17 11.04 -7.40
C TYR A 156 -29.64 11.10 -7.38
N MET A 157 -28.97 10.28 -8.19
CA MET A 157 -27.51 10.32 -8.28
C MET A 157 -27.01 11.66 -8.87
N LEU A 158 -27.68 12.19 -9.88
CA LEU A 158 -27.29 13.46 -10.51
C LEU A 158 -27.49 14.67 -9.58
N SER A 159 -28.49 14.63 -8.70
CA SER A 159 -28.75 15.70 -7.72
C SER A 159 -27.87 15.64 -6.47
N HIS A 160 -27.20 14.51 -6.20
CA HIS A 160 -26.36 14.29 -5.02
C HIS A 160 -24.92 13.93 -5.40
N PRO A 161 -24.15 14.88 -5.97
CA PRO A 161 -22.84 14.59 -6.56
C PRO A 161 -21.81 14.02 -5.56
N GLU A 162 -21.85 14.41 -4.29
CA GLU A 162 -20.95 13.90 -3.26
C GLU A 162 -21.16 12.41 -2.97
N GLY A 163 -22.39 12.02 -2.59
CA GLY A 163 -22.74 10.63 -2.32
C GLY A 163 -22.58 9.75 -3.56
N SER A 164 -22.97 10.25 -4.73
CA SER A 164 -22.81 9.55 -6.00
C SER A 164 -21.36 9.34 -6.39
N THR A 165 -20.48 10.33 -6.16
CA THR A 165 -19.04 10.15 -6.39
C THR A 165 -18.47 9.08 -5.48
N SER A 166 -18.80 9.09 -4.19
CA SER A 166 -18.39 8.03 -3.27
C SER A 166 -18.83 6.64 -3.75
N LEU A 167 -20.09 6.51 -4.20
CA LEU A 167 -20.63 5.26 -4.74
C LEU A 167 -19.88 4.78 -5.99
N LEU A 168 -19.61 5.69 -6.94
CA LEU A 168 -18.87 5.38 -8.17
C LEU A 168 -17.43 4.93 -7.86
N LEU A 169 -16.74 5.63 -6.96
CA LEU A 169 -15.38 5.26 -6.55
C LEU A 169 -15.37 3.92 -5.83
N ASN A 170 -16.33 3.65 -4.94
CA ASN A 170 -16.46 2.36 -4.26
C ASN A 170 -16.71 1.20 -5.24
N LYS A 171 -17.47 1.44 -6.32
CA LYS A 171 -17.77 0.41 -7.32
C LYS A 171 -16.60 0.14 -8.27
N TYR A 172 -15.92 1.18 -8.74
CA TYR A 172 -14.94 1.05 -9.84
C TYR A 172 -13.49 1.12 -9.40
N LEU A 173 -13.16 1.85 -8.33
CA LEU A 173 -11.75 2.16 -7.98
C LEU A 173 -11.28 1.58 -6.64
N LEU A 174 -12.17 1.30 -5.69
CA LEU A 174 -11.81 0.84 -4.34
C LEU A 174 -12.11 -0.66 -4.13
N LYS A 175 -11.07 -1.47 -3.91
CA LYS A 175 -11.14 -2.95 -3.86
C LYS A 175 -11.64 -3.50 -2.52
N ASN A 176 -11.17 -2.94 -1.40
CA ASN A 176 -11.46 -3.46 -0.06
C ASN A 176 -12.92 -3.36 0.41
N ARG A 177 -13.76 -2.55 -0.25
CA ARG A 177 -15.21 -2.48 0.02
C ARG A 177 -16.04 -3.28 -0.97
N SER A 178 -15.63 -3.33 -2.24
CA SER A 178 -16.40 -3.99 -3.30
C SER A 178 -16.39 -5.52 -3.19
N GLU A 179 -15.35 -6.11 -2.58
CA GLU A 179 -15.34 -7.55 -2.27
C GLU A 179 -16.32 -7.93 -1.14
N ARG A 180 -16.74 -6.97 -0.29
CA ARG A 180 -17.65 -7.22 0.83
C ARG A 180 -19.13 -7.02 0.49
N THR A 181 -19.47 -6.17 -0.47
CA THR A 181 -20.86 -5.95 -0.92
C THR A 181 -20.96 -5.59 -2.41
N THR A 182 -21.81 -6.31 -3.15
CA THR A 182 -22.04 -6.05 -4.58
C THR A 182 -22.88 -4.78 -4.75
N LEU A 183 -22.34 -3.78 -5.47
CA LEU A 183 -23.03 -2.53 -5.79
C LEU A 183 -23.66 -2.58 -7.19
N TYR A 184 -24.94 -2.21 -7.29
CA TYR A 184 -25.71 -2.10 -8.52
C TYR A 184 -25.93 -0.64 -8.88
N LEU A 185 -25.83 -0.31 -10.17
CA LEU A 185 -26.14 1.03 -10.68
C LEU A 185 -27.36 0.97 -11.60
N PRO A 186 -28.10 2.08 -11.77
CA PRO A 186 -29.15 2.19 -12.76
C PRO A 186 -28.60 1.90 -14.17
N ASN A 187 -29.32 1.10 -14.95
CA ASN A 187 -29.04 0.81 -16.35
C ASN A 187 -29.11 2.06 -17.23
N SER A 188 -29.96 3.04 -16.88
CA SER A 188 -30.03 4.32 -17.60
C SER A 188 -28.88 5.28 -17.30
N LEU A 189 -27.99 4.98 -16.35
CA LEU A 189 -26.85 5.84 -15.99
C LEU A 189 -25.70 5.66 -16.99
N THR A 190 -25.54 6.62 -17.89
CA THR A 190 -24.51 6.56 -18.95
C THR A 190 -23.13 6.98 -18.45
N ILE A 191 -22.10 6.80 -19.29
CA ILE A 191 -20.74 7.27 -18.99
C ILE A 191 -20.72 8.80 -18.89
N GLU A 192 -21.44 9.50 -19.76
CA GLU A 192 -21.57 10.96 -19.72
C GLU A 192 -22.24 11.44 -18.43
N ASP A 193 -23.24 10.70 -17.93
CA ASP A 193 -23.89 11.04 -16.67
C ASP A 193 -22.97 10.83 -15.47
N LYS A 194 -22.16 9.76 -15.47
CA LYS A 194 -21.10 9.55 -14.47
C LYS A 194 -20.07 10.69 -14.51
N GLU A 195 -19.63 11.09 -15.70
CA GLU A 195 -18.70 12.22 -15.85
C GLU A 195 -19.31 13.54 -15.36
N LYS A 196 -20.60 13.80 -15.62
CA LYS A 196 -21.31 14.98 -15.08
C LYS A 196 -21.36 14.97 -13.56
N ILE A 197 -21.66 13.83 -12.93
CA ILE A 197 -21.65 13.67 -11.47
C ILE A 197 -20.29 14.07 -10.91
N ILE A 198 -19.20 13.54 -11.48
CA ILE A 198 -17.84 13.89 -11.08
C ILE A 198 -17.57 15.38 -11.28
N ASN A 199 -17.98 15.95 -12.40
CA ASN A 199 -17.74 17.36 -12.67
C ASN A 199 -18.46 18.28 -11.67
N TYR A 200 -19.72 17.98 -11.32
CA TYR A 200 -20.47 18.68 -10.28
C TYR A 200 -19.87 18.49 -8.89
N TYR A 201 -19.38 17.29 -8.57
CA TYR A 201 -18.66 17.03 -7.34
C TYR A 201 -17.40 17.90 -7.20
N LEU A 202 -16.64 18.07 -8.29
CA LEU A 202 -15.46 18.93 -8.31
C LEU A 202 -15.77 20.43 -8.23
N ASP A 203 -17.04 20.83 -8.43
CA ASP A 203 -17.52 22.21 -8.23
C ASP A 203 -17.97 22.49 -6.79
N LEU A 204 -18.02 21.47 -5.92
CA LEU A 204 -18.30 21.67 -4.50
C LEU A 204 -17.18 22.48 -3.84
N ASP A 205 -17.49 23.17 -2.75
CA ASP A 205 -16.52 24.00 -2.02
C ASP A 205 -15.39 23.16 -1.43
N ASN A 206 -15.76 22.04 -0.77
CA ASN A 206 -14.87 21.18 0.00
C ASN A 206 -15.00 19.69 -0.39
N PRO A 207 -14.69 19.31 -1.64
CA PRO A 207 -14.67 17.90 -2.03
C PRO A 207 -13.54 17.18 -1.28
N ASN A 208 -13.73 15.89 -1.02
CA ASN A 208 -12.73 15.04 -0.39
C ASN A 208 -11.44 15.00 -1.23
N LEU A 209 -10.32 15.37 -0.61
CA LEU A 209 -8.99 15.45 -1.24
C LEU A 209 -8.52 14.11 -1.82
N ASN A 210 -8.79 12.99 -1.13
CA ASN A 210 -8.36 11.67 -1.64
C ASN A 210 -9.15 11.30 -2.90
N TYR A 211 -10.44 11.64 -2.95
CA TYR A 211 -11.26 11.41 -4.13
C TYR A 211 -10.80 12.26 -5.31
N THR A 212 -10.48 13.54 -5.09
CA THR A 212 -9.99 14.42 -6.16
C THR A 212 -8.64 13.96 -6.72
N ARG A 213 -7.74 13.46 -5.87
CA ARG A 213 -6.49 12.80 -6.28
C ARG A 213 -6.74 11.60 -7.17
N LEU A 214 -7.56 10.64 -6.74
CA LEU A 214 -7.90 9.43 -7.52
C LEU A 214 -8.50 9.79 -8.89
N LEU A 215 -9.45 10.72 -8.91
CA LEU A 215 -10.11 11.18 -10.13
C LEU A 215 -9.15 11.84 -11.12
N SER A 216 -8.05 12.43 -10.64
CA SER A 216 -7.05 13.09 -11.50
C SER A 216 -6.18 12.09 -12.29
N ILE A 217 -6.00 10.88 -11.79
CA ILE A 217 -5.10 9.85 -12.34
C ILE A 217 -5.81 8.62 -12.92
N VAL A 218 -7.13 8.51 -12.74
CA VAL A 218 -7.92 7.34 -13.16
C VAL A 218 -7.72 7.00 -14.64
N GLN A 219 -7.57 5.71 -14.95
CA GLN A 219 -7.54 5.21 -16.33
C GLN A 219 -8.97 5.02 -16.85
N ASN A 220 -9.19 5.28 -18.15
CA ASN A 220 -10.52 5.09 -18.73
C ASN A 220 -10.82 3.61 -18.88
N MET A 221 -11.98 3.20 -18.37
CA MET A 221 -12.52 1.85 -18.46
C MET A 221 -13.81 1.87 -19.29
N ASN A 222 -14.25 0.70 -19.77
CA ASN A 222 -15.46 0.58 -20.58
C ASN A 222 -16.71 1.13 -19.88
N GLU A 223 -16.80 1.00 -18.55
CA GLU A 223 -17.97 1.42 -17.77
C GLU A 223 -17.79 2.74 -17.01
N PHE A 224 -16.55 3.24 -16.89
CA PHE A 224 -16.23 4.49 -16.20
C PHE A 224 -15.03 5.16 -16.88
N ALA A 225 -15.26 6.32 -17.49
CA ALA A 225 -14.23 7.08 -18.20
C ALA A 225 -14.39 8.56 -17.92
N LEU A 226 -13.27 9.25 -17.75
CA LEU A 226 -13.21 10.71 -17.60
C LEU A 226 -12.36 11.30 -18.72
N ASN A 227 -12.83 12.37 -19.32
CA ASN A 227 -12.06 13.12 -20.29
C ASN A 227 -10.90 13.89 -19.62
N ALA A 228 -9.92 14.32 -20.42
CA ALA A 228 -8.73 15.01 -19.91
C ALA A 228 -9.04 16.34 -19.20
N LYS A 229 -10.11 17.04 -19.59
CA LYS A 229 -10.52 18.31 -18.96
C LYS A 229 -11.01 18.09 -17.53
N VAL A 230 -11.81 17.05 -17.30
CA VAL A 230 -12.30 16.70 -15.96
C VAL A 230 -11.14 16.22 -15.07
N LYS A 231 -10.22 15.41 -15.61
CA LYS A 231 -9.00 15.00 -14.87
C LYS A 231 -8.13 16.19 -14.47
N LEU A 232 -7.94 17.15 -15.38
CA LEU A 232 -7.19 18.38 -15.08
C LEU A 232 -7.91 19.24 -14.01
N LYS A 233 -9.24 19.32 -14.06
CA LYS A 233 -10.03 19.98 -13.01
C LYS A 233 -9.82 19.31 -11.66
N ALA A 234 -9.90 17.98 -11.61
CA ALA A 234 -9.65 17.21 -10.39
C ALA A 234 -8.26 17.49 -9.81
N LYS A 235 -7.22 17.50 -10.65
CA LYS A 235 -5.84 17.84 -10.28
C LYS A 235 -5.73 19.24 -9.67
N ARG A 236 -6.34 20.25 -10.29
CA ARG A 236 -6.31 21.63 -9.78
C ARG A 236 -7.06 21.77 -8.45
N VAL A 237 -8.15 21.04 -8.28
CA VAL A 237 -8.90 21.01 -7.03
C VAL A 237 -8.09 20.33 -5.92
N SER A 238 -7.41 19.22 -6.18
CA SER A 238 -6.52 18.60 -5.18
C SER A 238 -5.37 19.53 -4.78
N GLU A 239 -4.70 20.18 -5.75
CA GLU A 239 -3.61 21.13 -5.49
C GLU A 239 -4.09 22.33 -4.64
N ARG A 240 -5.31 22.84 -4.90
CA ARG A 240 -5.93 23.91 -4.11
C ARG A 240 -6.17 23.45 -2.67
N LEU A 241 -6.82 22.30 -2.47
CA LEU A 241 -7.14 21.76 -1.14
C LEU A 241 -5.87 21.47 -0.33
N GLU A 242 -4.84 20.91 -0.96
CA GLU A 242 -3.52 20.72 -0.35
C GLU A 242 -2.93 22.06 0.12
N SER A 243 -2.91 23.06 -0.77
CA SER A 243 -2.40 24.38 -0.44
C SER A 243 -3.15 25.04 0.72
N GLU A 244 -4.46 24.84 0.83
CA GLU A 244 -5.28 25.34 1.94
C GLU A 244 -4.94 24.66 3.27
N ILE A 245 -4.63 23.35 3.28
CA ILE A 245 -4.18 22.62 4.48
C ILE A 245 -2.84 23.17 4.99
N PHE A 246 -1.92 23.52 4.08
CA PHE A 246 -0.58 24.01 4.44
C PHE A 246 -0.50 25.52 4.73
N LYS A 247 -1.52 26.31 4.34
CA LYS A 247 -1.49 27.79 4.47
C LYS A 247 -1.58 28.33 5.90
N ASP A 248 -2.06 27.55 6.85
CA ASP A 248 -2.33 28.04 8.20
C ASP A 248 -1.21 27.75 9.22
N ASP A 249 -0.06 27.17 8.84
CA ASP A 249 0.99 26.70 9.77
C ASP A 249 0.45 25.81 10.92
N ARG A 250 -0.80 25.34 10.81
CA ARG A 250 -1.48 24.48 11.79
C ARG A 250 -1.01 23.03 11.70
N GLY A 251 -0.30 22.68 10.62
CA GLY A 251 0.37 21.40 10.46
C GLY A 251 1.77 21.43 11.07
N HIS A 252 2.13 20.42 11.86
CA HIS A 252 3.52 20.20 12.28
C HIS A 252 4.25 19.53 11.10
N GLY A 253 4.88 20.33 10.24
CA GLY A 253 5.73 19.81 9.18
C GLY A 253 7.02 19.20 9.75
N THR A 254 7.55 18.19 9.10
CA THR A 254 8.87 17.62 9.42
C THR A 254 9.95 18.43 8.69
N ASN A 255 10.91 19.01 9.43
CA ASN A 255 12.03 19.74 8.82
C ASN A 255 13.01 18.76 8.16
N ILE A 256 13.38 19.03 6.91
CA ILE A 256 14.41 18.29 6.17
C ILE A 256 15.69 19.14 6.11
N GLU A 257 16.77 18.64 6.69
CA GLU A 257 18.03 19.37 6.79
C GLU A 257 19.20 18.53 6.26
N VAL A 258 19.98 19.08 5.33
CA VAL A 258 21.24 18.49 4.88
C VAL A 258 22.33 19.54 5.03
N GLU A 259 23.29 19.29 5.91
CA GLU A 259 24.31 20.26 6.30
C GLU A 259 25.73 19.68 6.20
N PHE A 260 26.64 20.40 5.55
CA PHE A 260 28.06 20.12 5.60
C PHE A 260 28.73 21.12 6.53
N LYS A 261 29.16 20.66 7.70
CA LYS A 261 29.68 21.53 8.76
C LYS A 261 30.93 20.97 9.41
N GLU A 262 31.66 21.86 10.05
CA GLU A 262 32.86 21.52 10.82
C GLU A 262 32.45 21.10 12.24
N ASN A 263 33.30 20.28 12.88
CA ASN A 263 33.14 19.86 14.28
C ASN A 263 31.88 19.01 14.57
N ILE A 264 31.51 18.10 13.65
CA ILE A 264 30.54 17.05 13.97
C ILE A 264 31.22 15.86 14.66
N GLU A 265 30.43 15.10 15.43
CA GLU A 265 30.90 13.84 16.01
C GLU A 265 30.83 12.73 14.94
N GLY A 266 31.99 12.21 14.52
CA GLY A 266 32.09 11.23 13.44
C GLY A 266 32.15 11.87 12.04
N ILE A 267 31.95 11.06 10.99
CA ILE A 267 31.98 11.51 9.59
C ILE A 267 30.59 11.94 9.11
N VAL A 268 29.55 11.27 9.60
CA VAL A 268 28.16 11.54 9.25
C VAL A 268 27.26 11.28 10.44
N LYS A 269 26.24 12.12 10.60
CA LYS A 269 25.17 11.93 11.57
C LYS A 269 23.84 12.07 10.86
N GLN A 270 23.05 11.01 10.91
CA GLN A 270 21.67 11.03 10.41
C GLN A 270 20.67 11.16 11.56
N HIS A 271 19.55 11.81 11.28
CA HIS A 271 18.44 11.90 12.20
C HIS A 271 17.13 11.62 11.48
N PHE A 272 16.28 10.79 12.10
CA PHE A 272 14.97 10.47 11.57
C PHE A 272 13.93 10.51 12.70
N THR A 273 13.26 11.64 12.84
CA THR A 273 12.24 11.87 13.87
C THR A 273 11.01 12.54 13.26
N LEU A 274 9.88 12.53 13.98
CA LEU A 274 8.63 13.15 13.54
C LEU A 274 8.79 14.63 13.15
N ASN A 275 9.67 15.36 13.85
CA ASN A 275 9.85 16.81 13.65
C ASN A 275 11.07 17.16 12.78
N LYS A 276 12.04 16.27 12.67
CA LYS A 276 13.33 16.53 12.02
C LYS A 276 13.90 15.29 11.35
N VAL A 277 14.15 15.37 10.05
CA VAL A 277 14.81 14.33 9.22
C VAL A 277 15.99 14.97 8.50
N GLY A 278 17.14 14.29 8.40
CA GLY A 278 18.30 14.94 7.82
C GLY A 278 19.65 14.28 8.04
N THR A 279 20.66 14.91 7.45
CA THR A 279 22.03 14.39 7.35
C THR A 279 23.03 15.51 7.59
N GLU A 280 23.89 15.34 8.58
CA GLU A 280 25.02 16.21 8.86
C GLU A 280 26.31 15.49 8.46
N VAL A 281 27.16 16.11 7.65
CA VAL A 281 28.41 15.50 7.16
C VAL A 281 29.60 16.38 7.52
N ASP A 282 30.72 15.75 7.90
CA ASP A 282 31.97 16.46 8.17
C ASP A 282 32.50 17.06 6.87
N LYS A 283 32.47 18.38 6.81
CA LYS A 283 32.95 19.12 5.65
C LYS A 283 34.43 18.86 5.36
N ASN A 284 35.27 18.73 6.40
CA ASN A 284 36.70 18.51 6.22
C ASN A 284 36.98 17.14 5.60
N TRP A 285 36.19 16.13 5.98
CA TRP A 285 36.24 14.80 5.39
C TRP A 285 35.88 14.86 3.90
N LEU A 286 34.80 15.55 3.53
CA LEU A 286 34.39 15.69 2.12
C LEU A 286 35.46 16.42 1.29
N GLU A 287 36.06 17.48 1.83
CA GLU A 287 37.08 18.26 1.12
C GLU A 287 38.40 17.50 0.94
N SER A 288 38.71 16.57 1.84
CA SER A 288 39.93 15.77 1.78
C SER A 288 39.80 14.53 0.87
N ASN A 289 38.58 14.14 0.50
CA ASN A 289 38.28 12.89 -0.20
C ASN A 289 37.51 13.14 -1.51
N LEU A 290 38.18 13.78 -2.48
CA LEU A 290 37.61 14.21 -3.77
C LEU A 290 38.06 13.36 -4.97
N ASP A 291 38.68 12.20 -4.74
CA ASP A 291 38.93 11.22 -5.79
C ASP A 291 37.62 10.57 -6.26
N ASN A 292 37.59 10.12 -7.53
CA ASN A 292 36.36 9.65 -8.15
C ASN A 292 35.72 8.45 -7.41
N PRO A 293 36.46 7.39 -7.03
CA PRO A 293 35.93 6.31 -6.19
C PRO A 293 35.29 6.82 -4.90
N THR A 294 35.99 7.66 -4.12
CA THR A 294 35.45 8.11 -2.82
C THR A 294 34.22 8.99 -2.98
N VAL A 295 34.20 9.84 -4.01
CA VAL A 295 33.01 10.64 -4.35
C VAL A 295 31.79 9.75 -4.61
N LEU A 296 31.96 8.65 -5.35
CA LEU A 296 30.88 7.71 -5.63
C LEU A 296 30.50 6.88 -4.39
N ASN A 297 31.48 6.48 -3.57
CA ASN A 297 31.25 5.73 -2.33
C ASN A 297 30.45 6.53 -1.29
N ASN A 298 30.41 7.86 -1.37
CA ASN A 298 29.58 8.68 -0.48
C ASN A 298 28.08 8.38 -0.61
N PHE A 299 27.62 7.99 -1.80
CA PHE A 299 26.24 7.56 -1.98
C PHE A 299 25.89 6.29 -1.20
N ILE A 300 26.90 5.44 -0.93
CA ILE A 300 26.74 4.22 -0.12
C ILE A 300 26.91 4.56 1.37
N TYR A 301 28.05 5.13 1.77
CA TYR A 301 28.44 5.18 3.19
C TYR A 301 28.04 6.47 3.92
N ILE A 302 27.80 7.57 3.20
CA ILE A 302 27.38 8.85 3.81
C ILE A 302 25.88 9.03 3.69
N PHE A 303 25.35 8.83 2.48
CA PHE A 303 23.94 9.07 2.18
C PHE A 303 23.06 7.83 2.28
N GLU A 304 23.65 6.63 2.41
CA GLU A 304 22.93 5.36 2.60
C GLU A 304 21.83 5.11 1.55
N PHE A 305 22.15 5.35 0.27
CA PHE A 305 21.22 5.08 -0.85
C PHE A 305 20.90 3.59 -0.99
N VAL A 306 21.80 2.76 -0.48
CA VAL A 306 21.65 1.32 -0.31
C VAL A 306 21.99 0.93 1.12
N ASN A 307 21.39 -0.16 1.60
CA ASN A 307 21.73 -0.74 2.89
C ASN A 307 23.01 -1.61 2.81
N ASN A 308 23.37 -2.23 3.93
CA ASN A 308 24.54 -3.11 4.03
C ASN A 308 24.52 -4.32 3.09
N ASP A 309 23.33 -4.73 2.62
CA ASP A 309 23.15 -5.81 1.65
C ASP A 309 23.12 -5.30 0.20
N MET A 310 23.45 -4.02 -0.02
CA MET A 310 23.39 -3.32 -1.33
C MET A 310 21.98 -3.29 -1.95
N LEU A 311 20.94 -3.32 -1.11
CA LEU A 311 19.55 -3.12 -1.50
C LEU A 311 19.20 -1.62 -1.42
N SER A 312 18.57 -1.06 -2.46
CA SER A 312 18.15 0.34 -2.44
C SER A 312 17.20 0.67 -1.29
N GLU A 313 17.42 1.82 -0.65
CA GLU A 313 16.54 2.35 0.41
C GLU A 313 15.36 3.18 -0.11
N PHE A 314 15.27 3.38 -1.43
CA PHE A 314 14.24 4.23 -2.05
C PHE A 314 12.87 3.57 -2.25
N PRO A 315 12.78 2.27 -2.62
CA PRO A 315 11.48 1.64 -2.80
C PRO A 315 10.61 1.70 -1.54
N TYR A 316 9.29 1.69 -1.73
CA TYR A 316 8.35 1.67 -0.62
C TYR A 316 8.53 0.38 0.20
N LYS A 317 8.59 0.54 1.53
CA LYS A 317 8.73 -0.57 2.49
C LYS A 317 7.53 -0.59 3.43
N GLU A 318 6.76 -1.67 3.36
CA GLU A 318 5.52 -1.85 4.12
C GLU A 318 5.74 -1.89 5.64
N VAL A 319 6.93 -2.32 6.08
CA VAL A 319 7.32 -2.34 7.50
C VAL A 319 7.38 -0.95 8.13
N TYR A 320 7.52 0.11 7.33
CA TYR A 320 7.48 1.49 7.83
C TYR A 320 6.11 2.15 7.73
N ALA A 321 5.13 1.46 7.12
CA ALA A 321 3.79 1.99 6.97
C ALA A 321 3.04 1.93 8.31
N SER A 322 2.36 3.01 8.67
CA SER A 322 1.49 3.00 9.84
C SER A 322 0.30 2.03 9.63
N ILE A 323 -0.35 1.62 10.72
CA ILE A 323 -1.55 0.76 10.67
C ILE A 323 -2.62 1.35 9.73
N PHE A 324 -2.79 2.67 9.75
CA PHE A 324 -3.75 3.38 8.91
C PHE A 324 -3.34 3.41 7.43
N GLU A 325 -2.05 3.44 7.13
CA GLU A 325 -1.52 3.36 5.75
C GLU A 325 -1.60 1.94 5.18
N ARG A 326 -1.53 0.92 6.03
CA ARG A 326 -1.72 -0.49 5.63
C ARG A 326 -3.17 -0.80 5.24
N PHE A 327 -4.14 0.02 5.66
CA PHE A 327 -5.51 -0.07 5.15
C PHE A 327 -5.57 0.52 3.73
N ASP A 328 -5.58 -0.38 2.74
CA ASP A 328 -5.43 -0.01 1.34
C ASP A 328 -6.67 0.75 0.80
N PHE A 329 -6.54 2.06 0.69
CA PHE A 329 -7.47 2.94 -0.01
C PHE A 329 -7.01 3.25 -1.45
N ASN A 330 -5.88 2.68 -1.88
CA ASN A 330 -5.29 2.95 -3.18
C ASN A 330 -5.86 1.99 -4.24
N HIS A 331 -5.77 2.39 -5.51
CA HIS A 331 -6.13 1.53 -6.63
C HIS A 331 -5.06 0.43 -6.84
N GLU A 332 -5.43 -0.77 -7.31
CA GLU A 332 -4.49 -1.91 -7.49
C GLU A 332 -3.26 -1.60 -8.36
N LYS A 333 -3.42 -0.66 -9.29
CA LYS A 333 -2.36 -0.20 -10.18
C LYS A 333 -1.67 1.08 -9.69
N GLU A 334 -1.80 1.47 -8.43
CA GLU A 334 -1.03 2.56 -7.84
C GLU A 334 0.23 2.01 -7.19
N TYR A 335 1.36 2.67 -7.47
CA TYR A 335 2.56 2.45 -6.70
C TYR A 335 2.30 2.93 -5.26
N LYS A 336 2.56 2.05 -4.28
CA LYS A 336 2.36 2.37 -2.87
C LYS A 336 3.26 3.53 -2.45
N THR A 337 2.68 4.51 -1.79
CA THR A 337 3.40 5.63 -1.17
C THR A 337 2.88 5.86 0.25
N GLY A 338 3.56 6.71 1.01
CA GLY A 338 3.17 7.06 2.38
C GLY A 338 4.07 8.17 2.94
N PRO A 339 3.76 8.74 4.11
CA PRO A 339 4.54 9.82 4.71
C PRO A 339 6.02 9.48 4.87
N VAL A 340 6.35 8.27 5.35
CA VAL A 340 7.75 7.83 5.49
C VAL A 340 8.46 7.75 4.13
N PHE A 341 7.79 7.21 3.11
CA PHE A 341 8.30 7.18 1.74
C PHE A 341 8.56 8.61 1.23
N SER A 342 7.59 9.52 1.36
CA SER A 342 7.73 10.92 0.92
C SER A 342 8.85 11.66 1.64
N LEU A 343 9.04 11.41 2.93
CA LEU A 343 10.15 11.98 3.71
C LEU A 343 11.51 11.47 3.24
N LYS A 344 11.66 10.15 3.03
CA LYS A 344 12.89 9.56 2.48
C LYS A 344 13.18 10.08 1.06
N GLU A 345 12.14 10.22 0.25
CA GLU A 345 12.23 10.79 -1.10
C GLU A 345 12.77 12.23 -1.06
N SER A 346 12.19 13.08 -0.22
CA SER A 346 12.62 14.47 -0.10
C SER A 346 14.00 14.61 0.53
N LEU A 347 14.35 13.78 1.52
CA LEU A 347 15.69 13.74 2.11
C LEU A 347 16.74 13.37 1.06
N SER A 348 16.52 12.30 0.30
CA SER A 348 17.50 11.84 -0.70
C SER A 348 17.68 12.82 -1.86
N LEU A 349 16.61 13.52 -2.27
CA LEU A 349 16.73 14.63 -3.22
C LEU A 349 17.50 15.82 -2.65
N ALA A 350 17.29 16.17 -1.38
CA ALA A 350 18.06 17.21 -0.71
C ALA A 350 19.55 16.83 -0.59
N GLN A 351 19.86 15.58 -0.24
CA GLN A 351 21.23 15.05 -0.22
C GLN A 351 21.87 15.14 -1.61
N MET A 352 21.16 14.69 -2.66
CA MET A 352 21.60 14.83 -4.05
C MET A 352 21.90 16.28 -4.40
N HIS A 353 20.98 17.20 -4.11
CA HIS A 353 21.13 18.61 -4.41
C HIS A 353 22.36 19.24 -3.73
N VAL A 354 22.45 19.08 -2.40
CA VAL A 354 23.53 19.68 -1.61
C VAL A 354 24.88 19.10 -2.01
N TYR A 355 24.97 17.79 -2.22
CA TYR A 355 26.21 17.15 -2.65
C TYR A 355 26.61 17.54 -4.09
N TYR A 356 25.65 17.63 -5.00
CA TYR A 356 25.89 18.11 -6.36
C TYR A 356 26.46 19.53 -6.39
N LEU A 357 25.89 20.45 -5.58
CA LEU A 357 26.41 21.81 -5.46
C LEU A 357 27.80 21.85 -4.81
N PHE A 358 28.04 21.02 -3.79
CA PHE A 358 29.35 20.92 -3.15
C PHE A 358 30.42 20.47 -4.15
N LEU A 359 30.18 19.39 -4.90
CA LEU A 359 31.13 18.92 -5.92
C LEU A 359 31.42 20.01 -6.95
N LYS A 360 30.38 20.71 -7.44
CA LYS A 360 30.54 21.82 -8.37
C LYS A 360 31.40 22.96 -7.78
N SER A 361 31.25 23.26 -6.49
CA SER A 361 32.09 24.25 -5.80
C SER A 361 33.57 23.86 -5.70
N LYS A 362 33.87 22.56 -5.86
CA LYS A 362 35.22 21.98 -5.90
C LYS A 362 35.68 21.64 -7.32
N GLU A 363 35.03 22.22 -8.33
CA GLU A 363 35.31 22.00 -9.76
C GLU A 363 35.20 20.52 -10.18
N LYS A 364 34.38 19.75 -9.46
CA LYS A 364 34.04 18.36 -9.77
C LYS A 364 32.63 18.29 -10.35
N ASN A 365 32.48 17.51 -11.42
CA ASN A 365 31.19 17.29 -12.09
C ASN A 365 30.78 15.84 -11.89
N LEU A 366 29.63 15.62 -11.26
CA LEU A 366 29.13 14.28 -10.95
C LEU A 366 28.89 13.45 -12.21
N GLU A 367 28.45 14.10 -13.29
CA GLU A 367 28.28 13.49 -14.61
C GLU A 367 29.60 12.94 -15.14
N ILE A 368 30.68 13.73 -15.10
CA ILE A 368 32.01 13.31 -15.57
C ILE A 368 32.56 12.17 -14.70
N ILE A 369 32.33 12.22 -13.39
CA ILE A 369 32.73 11.15 -12.46
C ILE A 369 31.95 9.85 -12.75
N THR A 370 30.66 9.98 -13.08
CA THR A 370 29.83 8.84 -13.47
C THR A 370 30.26 8.27 -14.83
N GLU A 371 30.59 9.12 -15.81
CA GLU A 371 31.20 8.67 -17.08
C GLU A 371 32.52 7.93 -16.84
N TRP A 372 33.38 8.45 -15.94
CA TRP A 372 34.63 7.78 -15.58
C TRP A 372 34.39 6.36 -15.04
N PHE A 373 33.36 6.15 -14.22
CA PHE A 373 33.02 4.81 -13.74
C PHE A 373 32.78 3.83 -14.90
N PHE A 374 31.90 4.21 -15.83
CA PHE A 374 31.51 3.32 -16.92
C PHE A 374 32.59 3.19 -18.01
N ASN A 375 33.35 4.25 -18.28
CA ASN A 375 34.26 4.31 -19.42
C ASN A 375 35.68 3.86 -19.07
N ILE A 376 36.08 3.98 -17.81
CA ILE A 376 37.46 3.73 -17.36
C ILE A 376 37.46 2.64 -16.28
N TYR A 377 36.79 2.86 -15.15
CA TYR A 377 36.84 1.94 -14.01
C TYR A 377 36.33 0.52 -14.36
N LEU A 378 35.21 0.39 -15.06
CA LEU A 378 34.70 -0.94 -15.47
C LEU A 378 35.68 -1.71 -16.37
N LYS A 379 36.42 -1.00 -17.21
CA LYS A 379 37.45 -1.58 -18.06
C LYS A 379 38.68 -1.98 -17.24
N GLU A 380 39.17 -1.09 -16.38
CA GLU A 380 40.42 -1.30 -15.63
C GLU A 380 40.27 -2.39 -14.57
N GLU A 381 39.14 -2.42 -13.85
CA GLU A 381 38.93 -3.39 -12.75
C GLU A 381 38.33 -4.71 -13.24
N PHE A 382 37.35 -4.67 -14.15
CA PHE A 382 36.59 -5.88 -14.55
C PHE A 382 36.86 -6.34 -15.99
N ASN A 383 37.81 -5.72 -16.69
CA ASN A 383 38.10 -5.97 -18.10
C ASN A 383 36.86 -5.87 -19.01
N LEU A 384 35.92 -4.99 -18.65
CA LEU A 384 34.68 -4.77 -19.38
C LEU A 384 34.89 -3.70 -20.46
N GLU A 385 35.28 -4.16 -21.65
CA GLU A 385 35.55 -3.29 -22.80
C GLU A 385 34.27 -2.73 -23.45
N ASN A 386 34.41 -1.57 -24.10
CA ASN A 386 33.37 -0.94 -24.93
C ASN A 386 32.07 -0.52 -24.22
N PHE A 387 32.04 -0.38 -22.89
CA PHE A 387 30.83 0.08 -22.20
C PHE A 387 30.45 1.53 -22.56
N ASN A 388 31.44 2.43 -22.64
CA ASN A 388 31.37 3.81 -23.16
C ASN A 388 29.99 4.50 -23.14
N ILE A 389 29.74 5.34 -22.15
CA ILE A 389 28.56 6.23 -22.10
C ILE A 389 28.97 7.70 -22.22
N LYS A 390 27.97 8.54 -22.51
CA LYS A 390 28.09 9.99 -22.47
C LYS A 390 26.86 10.60 -21.83
N LEU A 391 27.07 11.36 -20.77
CA LEU A 391 26.06 12.12 -20.06
C LEU A 391 25.94 13.53 -20.63
N PRO A 392 24.80 14.21 -20.40
CA PRO A 392 24.62 15.56 -20.91
C PRO A 392 25.63 16.53 -20.27
N PRO A 393 26.19 17.49 -21.04
CA PRO A 393 27.04 18.54 -20.51
C PRO A 393 26.41 19.27 -19.31
N THR A 394 27.24 19.64 -18.32
CA THR A 394 26.78 20.24 -17.07
C THR A 394 26.19 21.64 -17.23
N ASP A 395 26.52 22.33 -18.32
CA ASP A 395 26.03 23.66 -18.70
C ASP A 395 24.72 23.63 -19.51
N ASN A 396 24.27 22.46 -19.94
CA ASN A 396 22.98 22.35 -20.62
C ASN A 396 21.80 22.73 -19.69
N PRO A 397 20.72 23.33 -20.24
CA PRO A 397 19.47 23.49 -19.52
C PRO A 397 18.95 22.14 -19.00
N ASN A 398 18.29 22.13 -17.84
CA ASN A 398 17.86 20.88 -17.21
C ASN A 398 16.85 20.10 -18.07
N PHE A 399 16.06 20.77 -18.92
CA PHE A 399 15.21 20.12 -19.90
C PHE A 399 15.99 19.21 -20.86
N GLU A 400 17.08 19.72 -21.46
CA GLU A 400 17.93 18.95 -22.38
C GLU A 400 18.71 17.86 -21.65
N LYS A 401 19.12 18.13 -20.40
CA LYS A 401 19.73 17.09 -19.54
C LYS A 401 18.77 15.92 -19.32
N CYS A 402 17.51 16.20 -18.97
CA CYS A 402 16.46 15.18 -18.82
C CYS A 402 16.26 14.37 -20.10
N LYS A 403 16.18 15.04 -21.26
CA LYS A 403 15.99 14.40 -22.57
C LYS A 403 17.11 13.42 -22.92
N SER A 404 18.34 13.67 -22.46
CA SER A 404 19.51 12.83 -22.71
C SER A 404 19.70 11.71 -21.68
N ILE A 405 19.47 11.99 -20.39
CA ILE A 405 19.82 11.04 -19.32
C ILE A 405 18.89 9.82 -19.27
N PHE A 406 17.57 9.98 -19.52
CA PHE A 406 16.64 8.85 -19.48
C PHE A 406 16.96 7.78 -20.54
N PRO A 407 17.18 8.12 -21.84
CA PRO A 407 17.67 7.13 -22.81
C PRO A 407 19.03 6.53 -22.45
N THR A 408 19.90 7.31 -21.80
CA THR A 408 21.23 6.82 -21.39
C THR A 408 21.12 5.74 -20.31
N ILE A 409 20.22 5.90 -19.33
CA ILE A 409 19.93 4.88 -18.31
C ILE A 409 19.47 3.57 -18.94
N GLU A 410 18.58 3.63 -19.94
CA GLU A 410 18.14 2.42 -20.66
C GLU A 410 19.27 1.76 -21.45
N SER A 411 20.11 2.58 -22.09
CA SER A 411 21.28 2.10 -22.83
C SER A 411 22.26 1.36 -21.91
N ILE A 412 22.51 1.86 -20.69
CA ILE A 412 23.37 1.23 -19.68
C ILE A 412 22.87 -0.17 -19.33
N ILE A 413 21.57 -0.31 -19.06
CA ILE A 413 20.95 -1.60 -18.71
C ILE A 413 21.02 -2.58 -19.89
N LYS A 414 20.76 -2.11 -21.12
CA LYS A 414 20.92 -2.92 -22.33
C LYS A 414 22.35 -3.40 -22.52
N LYS A 415 23.32 -2.48 -22.41
CA LYS A 415 24.75 -2.78 -22.52
C LYS A 415 25.20 -3.83 -21.53
N TYR A 416 24.79 -3.68 -20.27
CA TYR A 416 25.14 -4.64 -19.24
C TYR A 416 24.53 -6.03 -19.51
N ARG A 417 23.27 -6.10 -19.94
CA ARG A 417 22.66 -7.37 -20.35
C ARG A 417 23.43 -8.05 -21.49
N PHE A 418 23.71 -7.33 -22.58
CA PHE A 418 24.45 -7.90 -23.71
C PHE A 418 25.85 -8.38 -23.29
N TYR A 419 26.51 -7.65 -22.40
CA TYR A 419 27.76 -8.11 -21.81
C TYR A 419 27.61 -9.44 -21.04
N LEU A 420 26.54 -9.61 -20.26
CA LEU A 420 26.30 -10.86 -19.53
C LEU A 420 25.90 -12.04 -20.45
N GLU A 421 25.18 -11.76 -21.54
CA GLU A 421 24.71 -12.77 -22.50
C GLU A 421 25.81 -13.21 -23.46
N ASP A 422 26.54 -12.24 -24.04
CA ASP A 422 27.48 -12.47 -25.14
C ASP A 422 28.96 -12.43 -24.70
N GLY A 423 29.24 -11.89 -23.50
CA GLY A 423 30.59 -11.68 -22.98
C GLY A 423 31.31 -10.44 -23.53
N TYR A 424 30.66 -9.69 -24.42
CA TYR A 424 31.19 -8.45 -25.00
C TYR A 424 30.06 -7.45 -25.31
N ILE A 425 30.43 -6.19 -25.56
CA ILE A 425 29.50 -5.14 -25.97
C ILE A 425 29.73 -4.81 -27.44
N ASP A 426 28.68 -4.95 -28.25
CA ASP A 426 28.61 -4.53 -29.65
C ASP A 426 27.58 -3.41 -29.82
N GLU A 427 28.07 -2.20 -30.12
CA GLU A 427 27.24 -1.01 -30.29
C GLU A 427 26.28 -1.12 -31.48
N GLU A 428 26.68 -1.79 -32.56
CA GLU A 428 25.80 -1.97 -33.73
C GLU A 428 24.65 -2.89 -33.37
N LEU A 429 24.92 -3.97 -32.62
CA LEU A 429 23.89 -4.89 -32.12
C LEU A 429 22.90 -4.18 -31.19
N ILE A 430 23.40 -3.37 -30.26
CA ILE A 430 22.55 -2.60 -29.33
C ILE A 430 21.65 -1.61 -30.09
N GLN A 431 22.18 -0.97 -31.14
CA GLN A 431 21.41 -0.04 -31.97
C GLN A 431 20.34 -0.75 -32.82
N MET A 432 20.55 -2.03 -33.18
CA MET A 432 19.53 -2.83 -33.86
C MET A 432 18.34 -3.20 -32.95
N GLU A 433 18.53 -3.19 -31.62
CA GLU A 433 17.48 -3.52 -30.65
C GLU A 433 16.49 -2.37 -30.46
N SER A 434 15.46 -2.37 -31.29
CA SER A 434 14.40 -1.36 -31.31
C SER A 434 13.48 -1.37 -30.09
N LYS A 435 13.39 -2.47 -29.32
CA LYS A 435 12.48 -2.56 -28.18
C LYS A 435 13.13 -1.96 -26.92
N PRO A 436 12.40 -1.15 -26.13
CA PRO A 436 12.81 -0.83 -24.77
C PRO A 436 12.88 -2.13 -23.96
N LEU A 437 13.98 -2.32 -23.24
CA LEU A 437 14.16 -3.47 -22.37
C LEU A 437 13.51 -3.16 -21.01
N PRO A 438 12.58 -3.98 -20.50
CA PRO A 438 12.11 -3.82 -19.14
C PRO A 438 13.26 -3.97 -18.14
N PHE A 439 13.33 -3.09 -17.15
CA PHE A 439 14.37 -3.16 -16.11
C PHE A 439 14.39 -4.50 -15.36
N SER A 440 13.24 -5.18 -15.29
CA SER A 440 13.09 -6.54 -14.72
C SER A 440 13.83 -7.63 -15.49
N GLU A 441 14.19 -7.40 -16.75
CA GLU A 441 14.78 -8.43 -17.62
C GLU A 441 16.31 -8.35 -17.69
N CYS A 442 16.94 -7.44 -16.96
CA CYS A 442 18.40 -7.40 -16.87
C CYS A 442 18.89 -8.52 -15.93
N PRO A 443 19.63 -9.53 -16.42
CA PRO A 443 20.13 -10.61 -15.58
C PRO A 443 21.21 -10.12 -14.63
N SER A 444 21.56 -10.95 -13.64
CA SER A 444 22.75 -10.74 -12.82
C SER A 444 23.89 -11.67 -13.26
N LYS A 445 25.12 -11.23 -13.01
CA LYS A 445 26.32 -12.08 -13.12
C LYS A 445 26.39 -13.10 -11.98
N THR A 446 25.93 -12.72 -10.80
CA THR A 446 25.88 -13.59 -9.61
C THR A 446 24.68 -14.53 -9.65
N ASN A 447 24.89 -15.81 -9.31
CA ASN A 447 23.79 -16.78 -9.26
C ASN A 447 22.92 -16.58 -8.01
N GLU A 448 21.62 -16.83 -8.14
CA GLU A 448 20.66 -16.78 -7.03
C GLU A 448 20.73 -15.48 -6.21
N ARG A 449 21.04 -14.35 -6.87
CA ARG A 449 21.34 -13.07 -6.22
C ARG A 449 20.26 -12.63 -5.23
N TYR A 450 18.99 -12.83 -5.59
CA TYR A 450 17.86 -12.44 -4.77
C TYR A 450 16.97 -13.63 -4.45
N VAL A 451 16.59 -13.77 -3.18
CA VAL A 451 15.71 -14.84 -2.72
C VAL A 451 14.46 -14.26 -2.05
N TYR A 452 13.31 -14.76 -2.47
CA TYR A 452 11.97 -14.35 -2.05
C TYR A 452 11.21 -15.49 -1.39
N ILE A 453 10.20 -15.15 -0.57
CA ILE A 453 9.21 -16.13 -0.11
C ILE A 453 8.39 -16.62 -1.31
N ALA A 454 8.20 -17.93 -1.43
CA ALA A 454 7.32 -18.51 -2.44
C ALA A 454 5.86 -18.06 -2.24
N GLN A 455 5.15 -17.79 -3.34
CA GLN A 455 3.81 -17.17 -3.32
C GLN A 455 2.78 -17.98 -2.51
N ASP A 456 2.93 -19.29 -2.45
CA ASP A 456 2.06 -20.26 -1.78
C ASP A 456 2.60 -20.71 -0.40
N ASN A 457 3.66 -20.06 0.11
CA ASN A 457 4.21 -20.38 1.42
C ASN A 457 3.36 -19.84 2.57
N ALA A 458 2.28 -20.57 2.88
CA ALA A 458 1.38 -20.26 3.98
C ALA A 458 2.07 -20.24 5.36
N GLU A 459 3.15 -21.01 5.54
CA GLU A 459 3.91 -21.01 6.80
C GLU A 459 4.60 -19.66 7.03
N ALA A 460 5.27 -19.12 6.01
CA ALA A 460 5.92 -17.82 6.10
C ALA A 460 4.89 -16.69 6.30
N ILE A 461 3.73 -16.75 5.64
CA ILE A 461 2.65 -15.76 5.83
C ILE A 461 2.17 -15.75 7.29
N ILE A 462 1.86 -16.93 7.85
CA ILE A 462 1.40 -17.04 9.24
C ILE A 462 2.52 -16.63 10.21
N LEU A 463 3.77 -17.04 9.96
CA LEU A 463 4.90 -16.65 10.77
C LEU A 463 5.07 -15.13 10.79
N ASN A 464 4.98 -14.45 9.65
CA ASN A 464 5.09 -13.00 9.57
C ASN A 464 4.04 -12.31 10.45
N ASN A 465 2.78 -12.78 10.38
CA ASN A 465 1.68 -12.23 11.18
C ASN A 465 1.83 -12.47 12.69
N ILE A 466 2.45 -13.58 13.10
CA ILE A 466 2.63 -13.91 14.51
C ILE A 466 3.93 -13.29 15.07
N MET A 467 5.03 -13.42 14.34
CA MET A 467 6.39 -13.19 14.85
C MET A 467 6.88 -11.76 14.60
N PHE A 468 6.53 -11.17 13.46
CA PHE A 468 7.12 -9.91 12.97
C PHE A 468 6.13 -8.75 12.87
N SER A 469 4.83 -9.00 13.04
CA SER A 469 3.81 -7.96 12.99
C SER A 469 3.67 -7.24 14.33
N ASP A 470 3.66 -5.91 14.27
CA ASP A 470 3.31 -5.02 15.39
C ASP A 470 1.82 -5.07 15.76
N GLN A 471 0.98 -5.67 14.91
CA GLN A 471 -0.45 -5.90 15.15
C GLN A 471 -0.75 -7.33 15.58
N SER A 472 0.28 -8.13 15.89
CA SER A 472 0.04 -9.50 16.34
C SER A 472 -0.62 -9.52 17.71
N ASN A 473 -1.56 -10.44 17.91
CA ASN A 473 -2.20 -10.64 19.20
C ASN A 473 -1.19 -10.99 20.31
N ILE A 474 -0.09 -11.66 19.95
CA ILE A 474 0.96 -12.09 20.89
C ILE A 474 1.94 -10.98 21.27
N THR A 475 1.95 -9.85 20.55
CA THR A 475 2.87 -8.72 20.80
C THR A 475 2.38 -7.81 21.95
N TYR A 476 1.20 -8.07 22.53
CA TYR A 476 0.71 -7.34 23.69
C TYR A 476 1.19 -7.98 25.00
N PHE A 477 2.02 -7.26 25.76
CA PHE A 477 2.62 -7.75 27.00
C PHE A 477 2.24 -6.86 28.21
N PRO A 478 1.02 -6.99 28.76
CA PRO A 478 0.44 -6.04 29.72
C PRO A 478 1.26 -5.88 31.01
N LYS A 479 1.98 -6.92 31.40
CA LYS A 479 2.83 -6.95 32.60
C LYS A 479 4.11 -6.13 32.47
N TYR A 480 4.47 -5.67 31.27
CA TYR A 480 5.75 -5.06 30.95
C TYR A 480 5.67 -3.56 30.60
N GLY A 481 4.49 -2.93 30.75
CA GLY A 481 4.27 -1.51 30.46
C GLY A 481 4.08 -1.19 28.98
N ASP A 482 3.84 0.10 28.68
CA ASP A 482 3.20 0.52 27.41
C ASP A 482 4.08 0.47 26.14
N SER A 483 5.41 0.34 26.20
CA SER A 483 6.21 0.33 24.97
C SER A 483 7.65 -0.14 25.17
N GLN A 484 7.96 -1.41 24.88
CA GLN A 484 9.36 -1.80 24.66
C GLN A 484 9.59 -2.51 23.33
N TYR A 485 8.61 -3.26 22.83
CA TYR A 485 8.81 -4.17 21.71
C TYR A 485 7.70 -4.00 20.67
N ASN A 486 8.10 -3.89 19.40
CA ASN A 486 7.17 -3.83 18.28
C ASN A 486 6.86 -5.23 17.74
N THR A 487 7.65 -6.25 18.06
CA THR A 487 7.45 -7.61 17.55
C THR A 487 7.80 -8.66 18.60
N LEU A 488 7.22 -9.86 18.46
CA LEU A 488 7.62 -11.01 19.28
C LEU A 488 9.09 -11.38 19.03
N PHE A 489 9.58 -11.21 17.79
CA PHE A 489 10.98 -11.45 17.47
C PHE A 489 11.95 -10.55 18.27
N GLU A 490 11.67 -9.24 18.32
CA GLU A 490 12.42 -8.28 19.15
C GLU A 490 12.34 -8.66 20.63
N ARG A 491 11.15 -9.03 21.11
CA ARG A 491 10.94 -9.45 22.50
C ARG A 491 11.81 -10.63 22.88
N LEU A 492 11.80 -11.69 22.07
CA LEU A 492 12.57 -12.92 22.30
C LEU A 492 14.09 -12.74 22.09
N GLY A 493 14.49 -11.73 21.31
CA GLY A 493 15.89 -11.40 21.07
C GLY A 493 16.51 -10.54 22.18
N THR A 494 15.70 -9.77 22.90
CA THR A 494 16.17 -8.76 23.86
C THR A 494 16.04 -9.23 25.31
N ASP A 495 14.89 -9.78 25.68
CA ASP A 495 14.56 -10.12 27.07
C ASP A 495 13.92 -11.52 27.17
N LYS A 496 13.90 -12.10 28.37
CA LYS A 496 13.22 -13.38 28.65
C LYS A 496 11.71 -13.23 28.67
N LEU A 497 10.97 -14.16 28.06
CA LEU A 497 9.51 -14.21 28.04
C LEU A 497 9.04 -15.55 28.63
N TYR A 498 8.11 -15.55 29.58
CA TYR A 498 7.64 -16.77 30.24
C TYR A 498 6.20 -17.11 29.85
N LEU A 499 5.83 -18.39 29.93
CA LEU A 499 4.49 -18.87 29.61
C LEU A 499 3.39 -18.18 30.45
N GLU A 500 3.70 -17.84 31.70
CA GLU A 500 2.76 -17.15 32.59
C GLU A 500 2.42 -15.71 32.13
N ASP A 501 3.21 -15.15 31.23
CA ASP A 501 3.00 -13.82 30.65
C ASP A 501 2.16 -13.85 29.37
N ILE A 502 1.77 -15.05 28.94
CA ILE A 502 0.94 -15.28 27.75
C ILE A 502 -0.52 -15.43 28.17
N GLU A 503 -1.35 -14.51 27.71
CA GLU A 503 -2.79 -14.51 27.95
C GLU A 503 -3.51 -15.59 27.13
N ASP A 504 -4.70 -16.01 27.57
CA ASP A 504 -5.44 -17.11 26.93
C ASP A 504 -5.70 -16.90 25.43
N TYR A 505 -5.98 -15.66 25.02
CA TYR A 505 -6.25 -15.32 23.62
C TYR A 505 -4.97 -15.35 22.74
N GLN A 506 -3.78 -15.40 23.35
CA GLN A 506 -2.49 -15.45 22.66
C GLN A 506 -1.98 -16.89 22.47
N LYS A 507 -2.49 -17.84 23.26
CA LYS A 507 -2.04 -19.25 23.28
C LYS A 507 -2.12 -19.92 21.92
N THR A 508 -3.15 -19.64 21.12
CA THR A 508 -3.29 -20.19 19.76
C THR A 508 -2.08 -19.86 18.87
N SER A 509 -1.56 -18.62 18.97
CA SER A 509 -0.39 -18.19 18.20
C SER A 509 0.88 -18.87 18.70
N LEU A 510 1.04 -18.98 20.02
CA LEU A 510 2.18 -19.68 20.64
C LEU A 510 2.19 -21.18 20.29
N ASP A 511 1.05 -21.86 20.38
CA ASP A 511 0.90 -23.29 20.06
C ASP A 511 1.27 -23.56 18.60
N TRP A 512 0.91 -22.64 17.70
CA TRP A 512 1.32 -22.73 16.29
C TRP A 512 2.83 -22.65 16.14
N LEU A 513 3.49 -21.70 16.81
CA LEU A 513 4.96 -21.55 16.79
C LEU A 513 5.68 -22.78 17.35
N ILE A 514 5.15 -23.37 18.43
CA ILE A 514 5.69 -24.60 19.04
C ILE A 514 5.51 -25.78 18.08
N LYS A 515 4.32 -25.96 17.53
CA LYS A 515 4.01 -27.03 16.56
C LYS A 515 4.92 -26.96 15.33
N LYS A 516 5.22 -25.75 14.86
CA LYS A 516 6.13 -25.49 13.74
C LYS A 516 7.61 -25.42 14.13
N LYS A 517 7.92 -25.64 15.42
CA LYS A 517 9.28 -25.67 15.97
C LYS A 517 10.06 -24.38 15.75
N TYR A 518 9.39 -23.23 15.77
CA TYR A 518 10.06 -21.93 15.82
C TYR A 518 10.50 -21.60 17.24
N VAL A 519 9.64 -21.92 18.21
CA VAL A 519 9.92 -21.73 19.64
C VAL A 519 9.68 -23.04 20.40
N LEU A 520 10.24 -23.13 21.60
CA LEU A 520 9.86 -24.13 22.61
C LEU A 520 9.67 -23.45 23.96
N ILE A 521 9.03 -24.18 24.88
CA ILE A 521 8.98 -23.81 26.30
C ILE A 521 10.00 -24.70 27.02
N ASN A 522 10.98 -24.11 27.68
CA ASN A 522 12.00 -24.86 28.42
C ASN A 522 11.50 -25.28 29.82
N ASP A 523 12.35 -25.97 30.58
CA ASP A 523 12.00 -26.46 31.93
C ASP A 523 11.69 -25.33 32.93
N ASP A 524 12.17 -24.12 32.69
CA ASP A 524 11.92 -22.91 33.49
C ASP A 524 10.63 -22.15 33.04
N ASN A 525 9.84 -22.74 32.14
CA ASN A 525 8.69 -22.12 31.47
C ASN A 525 9.04 -20.88 30.61
N GLU A 526 10.31 -20.70 30.24
CA GLU A 526 10.76 -19.64 29.32
C GLU A 526 10.47 -20.06 27.87
N ILE A 527 9.95 -19.12 27.09
CA ILE A 527 9.71 -19.27 25.65
C ILE A 527 11.01 -18.92 24.92
N VAL A 528 11.60 -19.89 24.22
CA VAL A 528 12.91 -19.77 23.59
C VAL A 528 12.83 -20.01 22.09
N LEU A 529 13.47 -19.14 21.32
CA LEU A 529 13.62 -19.28 19.87
C LEU A 529 14.64 -20.39 19.53
N ILE A 530 14.20 -21.43 18.82
CA ILE A 530 15.02 -22.59 18.49
C ILE A 530 15.42 -22.68 17.02
N ASN A 531 14.59 -22.16 16.11
CA ASN A 531 14.90 -22.17 14.68
C ASN A 531 15.45 -20.81 14.21
N LYS A 532 16.54 -20.38 14.85
CA LYS A 532 17.07 -19.01 14.71
C LYS A 532 17.40 -18.65 13.26
N ASN A 533 18.08 -19.52 12.53
CA ASN A 533 18.50 -19.24 11.16
C ASN A 533 17.30 -19.06 10.21
N ARG A 534 16.31 -19.96 10.27
CA ARG A 534 15.08 -19.83 9.45
C ARG A 534 14.29 -18.58 9.82
N THR A 535 14.13 -18.30 11.11
CA THR A 535 13.44 -17.10 11.57
C THR A 535 14.16 -15.84 11.09
N LEU A 536 15.49 -15.79 11.16
CA LEU A 536 16.29 -14.67 10.67
C LEU A 536 16.14 -14.46 9.16
N ILE A 537 16.15 -15.53 8.36
CA ILE A 537 15.93 -15.43 6.90
C ILE A 537 14.56 -14.82 6.61
N TYR A 538 13.50 -15.32 7.25
CA TYR A 538 12.16 -14.76 7.05
C TYR A 538 12.07 -13.32 7.58
N TYR A 539 12.78 -12.97 8.65
CA TYR A 539 12.85 -11.60 9.15
C TYR A 539 13.55 -10.65 8.17
N TYR A 540 14.66 -11.07 7.54
CA TYR A 540 15.31 -10.28 6.48
C TYR A 540 14.38 -10.07 5.29
N ILE A 541 13.70 -11.12 4.83
CA ILE A 541 12.73 -10.99 3.74
C ILE A 541 11.53 -10.13 4.16
N TYR A 542 11.09 -10.18 5.42
CA TYR A 542 10.02 -9.33 5.92
C TYR A 542 10.40 -7.84 5.90
N ASN A 543 11.61 -7.49 6.37
CA ASN A 543 12.07 -6.10 6.43
C ASN A 543 12.44 -5.52 5.07
N ASN A 544 13.15 -6.29 4.25
CA ASN A 544 13.70 -5.82 2.98
C ASN A 544 12.84 -6.24 1.77
N GLY A 545 11.86 -7.11 1.97
CA GLY A 545 11.10 -7.76 0.90
C GLY A 545 11.86 -8.85 0.15
N VAL A 546 13.14 -9.07 0.48
CA VAL A 546 14.08 -9.98 -0.19
C VAL A 546 15.27 -10.27 0.72
N THR A 547 16.01 -11.35 0.48
CA THR A 547 17.34 -11.57 1.05
C THR A 547 18.37 -11.79 -0.05
N VAL A 548 19.64 -11.43 0.22
CA VAL A 548 20.76 -11.53 -0.73
C VAL A 548 21.70 -12.63 -0.24
N PRO A 549 21.63 -13.87 -0.76
CA PRO A 549 22.37 -15.01 -0.21
C PRO A 549 23.87 -14.79 -0.08
N ASN A 550 24.47 -14.03 -0.99
CA ASN A 550 25.91 -13.76 -1.01
C ASN A 550 26.37 -12.77 0.06
N LYS A 551 25.44 -12.08 0.73
CA LYS A 551 25.73 -11.23 1.90
C LYS A 551 25.48 -11.96 3.22
N LEU A 552 24.98 -13.20 3.17
CA LEU A 552 24.67 -13.99 4.37
C LEU A 552 25.88 -14.77 4.88
N THR A 553 25.87 -15.09 6.19
CA THR A 553 26.81 -16.05 6.76
C THR A 553 26.59 -17.45 6.18
N ASN A 554 27.62 -18.30 6.17
CA ASN A 554 27.53 -19.69 5.68
C ASN A 554 26.36 -20.48 6.31
N SER A 555 26.09 -20.27 7.59
CA SER A 555 25.01 -20.97 8.30
C SER A 555 23.59 -20.56 7.85
N LEU A 556 23.44 -19.30 7.41
CA LEU A 556 22.19 -18.78 6.86
C LEU A 556 22.06 -19.19 5.39
N LYS A 557 23.14 -19.12 4.60
CA LYS A 557 23.16 -19.60 3.21
C LYS A 557 22.74 -21.07 3.11
N GLN A 558 23.25 -21.94 3.98
CA GLN A 558 22.83 -23.35 4.04
C GLN A 558 21.32 -23.54 4.32
N GLU A 559 20.73 -22.70 5.18
CA GLU A 559 19.28 -22.76 5.45
C GLU A 559 18.49 -22.19 4.27
N VAL A 560 18.99 -21.16 3.57
CA VAL A 560 18.41 -20.69 2.30
C VAL A 560 18.40 -21.80 1.27
N ASP A 561 19.52 -22.49 1.02
CA ASP A 561 19.61 -23.59 0.05
C ASP A 561 18.61 -24.71 0.38
N LYS A 562 18.43 -25.00 1.67
CA LYS A 562 17.45 -25.98 2.14
C LYS A 562 16.03 -25.52 1.84
N LEU A 563 15.69 -24.28 2.17
CA LEU A 563 14.37 -23.72 1.93
C LEU A 563 14.04 -23.59 0.43
N LEU A 564 15.04 -23.31 -0.41
CA LEU A 564 14.92 -23.36 -1.87
C LEU A 564 14.61 -24.78 -2.36
N ARG A 565 15.38 -25.79 -1.91
CA ARG A 565 15.12 -27.20 -2.26
C ARG A 565 13.75 -27.69 -1.81
N ASP A 566 13.29 -27.23 -0.65
CA ASP A 566 11.99 -27.57 -0.08
C ASP A 566 10.82 -26.78 -0.72
N GLY A 567 11.10 -25.83 -1.62
CA GLY A 567 10.10 -25.02 -2.32
C GLY A 567 9.49 -23.90 -1.47
N PHE A 568 10.05 -23.58 -0.30
CA PHE A 568 9.58 -22.50 0.57
C PHE A 568 10.04 -21.11 0.12
N LEU A 569 11.15 -21.06 -0.63
CA LEU A 569 11.72 -19.85 -1.19
C LEU A 569 11.88 -20.01 -2.70
N VAL A 570 12.06 -18.88 -3.38
CA VAL A 570 12.33 -18.82 -4.83
C VAL A 570 13.49 -17.88 -5.06
N ALA A 571 14.46 -18.30 -5.88
CA ALA A 571 15.58 -17.47 -6.27
C ALA A 571 15.29 -16.78 -7.62
N GLU A 572 15.75 -15.54 -7.76
CA GLU A 572 15.77 -14.79 -9.01
C GLU A 572 17.20 -14.33 -9.30
N ASN A 573 17.57 -14.37 -10.57
CA ASN A 573 18.88 -13.96 -11.05
C ASN A 573 18.75 -12.71 -11.95
N THR A 574 18.39 -11.59 -11.32
CA THR A 574 18.23 -10.29 -11.96
C THR A 574 19.14 -9.26 -11.30
N LEU A 575 19.56 -8.23 -12.03
CA LEU A 575 20.40 -7.14 -11.50
C LEU A 575 19.68 -6.38 -10.38
N LEU A 576 18.39 -6.12 -10.58
CA LEU A 576 17.52 -5.35 -9.69
C LEU A 576 16.50 -6.27 -9.03
N THR A 577 16.14 -5.94 -7.79
CA THR A 577 15.02 -6.57 -7.08
C THR A 577 13.68 -6.14 -7.68
N ARG A 578 12.62 -6.92 -7.45
CA ARG A 578 11.25 -6.56 -7.82
C ARG A 578 10.84 -5.17 -7.33
N GLN A 579 11.23 -4.82 -6.10
CA GLN A 579 10.93 -3.53 -5.48
C GLN A 579 11.67 -2.36 -6.17
N GLU A 580 12.94 -2.55 -6.51
CA GLU A 580 13.75 -1.56 -7.24
C GLU A 580 13.21 -1.33 -8.66
N VAL A 581 12.82 -2.41 -9.36
CA VAL A 581 12.17 -2.31 -10.68
C VAL A 581 10.87 -1.50 -10.59
N ASP A 582 10.01 -1.83 -9.61
CA ASP A 582 8.73 -1.15 -9.45
C ASP A 582 8.90 0.34 -9.15
N TYR A 583 9.88 0.67 -8.32
CA TYR A 583 10.25 2.05 -8.03
C TYR A 583 10.81 2.79 -9.26
N ILE A 584 11.67 2.16 -10.06
CA ILE A 584 12.19 2.78 -11.29
C ILE A 584 11.07 2.98 -12.31
N ASP A 585 10.20 1.99 -12.50
CA ASP A 585 9.03 2.09 -13.37
C ASP A 585 8.09 3.20 -12.88
N TYR A 586 7.85 3.33 -11.58
CA TYR A 586 7.05 4.42 -11.01
C TYR A 586 7.54 5.81 -11.46
N TYR A 587 8.85 6.04 -11.55
CA TYR A 587 9.39 7.31 -12.07
C TYR A 587 9.44 7.38 -13.59
N LEU A 588 9.91 6.33 -14.26
CA LEU A 588 10.26 6.42 -15.67
C LEU A 588 9.08 6.07 -16.59
N ASN A 589 8.23 5.11 -16.23
CA ASN A 589 7.28 4.46 -17.13
C ASN A 589 5.84 4.40 -16.58
N LYS A 590 4.83 4.82 -17.36
CA LYS A 590 3.41 4.63 -16.98
C LYS A 590 2.81 3.24 -17.33
N SER A 591 3.66 2.24 -17.59
CA SER A 591 3.19 0.90 -18.00
C SER A 591 2.52 0.14 -16.86
N LYS A 592 3.13 0.17 -15.67
CA LYS A 592 2.68 -0.59 -14.49
C LYS A 592 1.81 0.22 -13.55
N PHE A 593 2.16 1.49 -13.32
CA PHE A 593 1.53 2.32 -12.28
C PHE A 593 0.77 3.53 -12.84
N ILE A 594 -0.49 3.69 -12.45
CA ILE A 594 -1.36 4.78 -12.94
C ILE A 594 -0.98 6.15 -12.37
N ASN A 595 -0.39 6.16 -11.16
CA ASN A 595 0.16 7.32 -10.48
C ASN A 595 1.65 7.56 -10.80
N GLY A 596 2.24 6.81 -11.74
CA GLY A 596 3.63 7.01 -12.15
C GLY A 596 3.89 8.36 -12.82
N TYR A 597 5.11 8.88 -12.65
CA TYR A 597 5.53 10.19 -13.16
C TYR A 597 5.71 10.20 -14.69
N ASP A 598 5.95 9.04 -15.29
CA ASP A 598 6.11 8.85 -16.73
C ASP A 598 7.21 9.76 -17.32
N LEU A 599 8.29 9.98 -16.57
CA LEU A 599 9.31 10.98 -16.93
C LEU A 599 9.92 10.69 -18.30
N ARG A 600 10.14 9.42 -18.63
CA ARG A 600 10.68 9.02 -19.93
C ARG A 600 9.80 9.53 -21.08
N ASN A 601 8.52 9.19 -21.07
CA ASN A 601 7.59 9.58 -22.13
C ASN A 601 7.33 11.09 -22.13
N LYS A 602 7.37 11.73 -20.95
CA LYS A 602 7.21 13.18 -20.78
C LYS A 602 8.27 13.97 -21.55
N TYR A 603 9.54 13.58 -21.44
CA TYR A 603 10.65 14.25 -22.14
C TYR A 603 10.89 13.72 -23.56
N LEU A 604 10.53 12.48 -23.88
CA LEU A 604 10.65 11.93 -25.24
C LEU A 604 9.57 12.43 -26.20
N HIS A 605 8.33 12.56 -25.74
CA HIS A 605 7.17 12.88 -26.59
C HIS A 605 6.66 14.32 -26.44
N GLY A 606 7.39 15.19 -25.76
CA GLY A 606 7.09 16.63 -25.67
C GLY A 606 5.80 16.95 -24.91
N THR A 607 5.35 16.06 -24.02
CA THR A 607 4.20 16.28 -23.12
C THR A 607 4.61 16.91 -21.79
N SER A 608 5.88 17.29 -21.66
CA SER A 608 6.40 18.04 -20.53
C SER A 608 5.66 19.35 -20.31
N SER A 609 5.68 19.84 -19.08
CA SER A 609 5.34 21.21 -18.71
C SER A 609 6.06 22.23 -19.60
N ASP A 610 5.57 23.47 -19.60
CA ASP A 610 6.20 24.61 -20.26
C ASP A 610 7.73 24.54 -20.13
N TYR A 611 8.45 24.64 -21.26
CA TYR A 611 9.92 24.60 -21.34
C TYR A 611 10.61 25.51 -20.31
N ASN A 612 9.90 26.50 -19.80
CA ASN A 612 10.38 27.47 -18.83
C ASN A 612 10.32 27.02 -17.36
N ASN A 613 9.78 25.83 -17.03
CA ASN A 613 9.70 25.35 -15.64
C ASN A 613 11.01 24.68 -15.17
N GLU A 614 12.08 25.47 -15.10
CA GLU A 614 13.44 24.97 -14.82
C GLU A 614 13.57 24.24 -13.47
N ASN A 615 12.80 24.65 -12.44
CA ASN A 615 12.82 23.98 -11.14
C ASN A 615 12.27 22.54 -11.22
N GLU A 616 11.20 22.34 -11.99
CA GLU A 616 10.65 21.02 -12.24
C GLU A 616 11.63 20.16 -13.05
N HIS A 617 12.25 20.73 -14.08
CA HIS A 617 13.27 20.04 -14.87
C HIS A 617 14.49 19.65 -14.01
N TYR A 618 14.94 20.55 -13.14
CA TYR A 618 16.04 20.26 -12.22
C TYR A 618 15.71 19.13 -11.25
N THR A 619 14.52 19.14 -10.65
CA THR A 619 14.08 18.08 -9.73
C THR A 619 14.00 16.72 -10.44
N ASN A 620 13.45 16.70 -11.66
CA ASN A 620 13.41 15.48 -12.48
C ASN A 620 14.80 14.99 -12.87
N TYR A 621 15.74 15.90 -13.13
CA TYR A 621 17.13 15.56 -13.40
C TYR A 621 17.82 14.94 -12.18
N LEU A 622 17.56 15.44 -10.97
CA LEU A 622 18.06 14.84 -9.74
C LEU A 622 17.50 13.43 -9.52
N HIS A 623 16.21 13.20 -9.81
CA HIS A 623 15.65 11.84 -9.81
C HIS A 623 16.37 10.92 -10.79
N ALA A 624 16.66 11.40 -12.01
CA ALA A 624 17.37 10.62 -13.01
C ALA A 624 18.80 10.27 -12.57
N LEU A 625 19.55 11.24 -12.03
CA LEU A 625 20.89 11.00 -11.49
C LEU A 625 20.86 10.00 -10.33
N ARG A 626 19.90 10.11 -9.42
CA ARG A 626 19.74 9.17 -8.29
C ARG A 626 19.48 7.74 -8.78
N ILE A 627 18.60 7.57 -9.77
CA ILE A 627 18.34 6.26 -10.40
C ILE A 627 19.61 5.73 -11.07
N LEU A 628 20.32 6.57 -11.84
CA LEU A 628 21.57 6.19 -12.51
C LEU A 628 22.65 5.73 -11.52
N ILE A 629 22.86 6.49 -10.45
CA ILE A 629 23.82 6.16 -9.39
C ILE A 629 23.43 4.85 -8.70
N THR A 630 22.14 4.62 -8.47
CA THR A 630 21.66 3.34 -7.92
C THR A 630 22.03 2.19 -8.85
N ILE A 631 21.69 2.29 -10.14
CA ILE A 631 22.04 1.26 -11.14
C ILE A 631 23.57 1.02 -11.20
N MET A 632 24.35 2.09 -11.13
CA MET A 632 25.82 2.01 -11.09
C MET A 632 26.32 1.21 -9.88
N ILE A 633 25.78 1.48 -8.68
CA ILE A 633 26.08 0.71 -7.46
C ILE A 633 25.71 -0.76 -7.64
N LYS A 634 24.54 -1.06 -8.22
CA LYS A 634 24.06 -2.43 -8.44
C LYS A 634 24.95 -3.22 -9.41
N ILE A 635 25.41 -2.58 -10.48
CA ILE A 635 26.35 -3.18 -11.46
C ILE A 635 27.69 -3.46 -10.77
N ASN A 636 28.24 -2.50 -10.03
CA ASN A 636 29.50 -2.69 -9.31
C ASN A 636 29.40 -3.84 -8.30
N ASP A 637 28.34 -3.85 -7.47
CA ASP A 637 28.11 -4.91 -6.48
C ASP A 637 27.98 -6.30 -7.13
N ASP A 638 27.34 -6.40 -8.29
CA ASP A 638 27.21 -7.66 -9.03
C ASP A 638 28.57 -8.20 -9.49
N LEU A 639 29.37 -7.32 -10.09
CA LEU A 639 30.67 -7.67 -10.62
C LEU A 639 31.64 -8.05 -9.50
N CYS A 640 31.74 -7.23 -8.44
CA CYS A 640 32.56 -7.53 -7.27
C CYS A 640 32.16 -8.85 -6.60
N THR A 641 30.86 -9.12 -6.47
CA THR A 641 30.38 -10.34 -5.82
C THR A 641 30.68 -11.57 -6.69
N ALA A 642 30.55 -11.46 -8.03
CA ALA A 642 30.86 -12.56 -8.94
C ALA A 642 32.36 -12.92 -8.97
N GLU A 643 33.26 -11.95 -8.82
CA GLU A 643 34.71 -12.23 -8.71
C GLU A 643 35.04 -13.03 -7.45
N VAL A 644 34.43 -12.67 -6.32
CA VAL A 644 34.62 -13.38 -5.04
C VAL A 644 34.06 -14.82 -5.09
N GLU A 645 33.02 -15.09 -5.89
CA GLU A 645 32.50 -16.46 -6.09
C GLU A 645 33.32 -17.29 -7.09
N GLY A 646 34.10 -16.64 -7.96
CA GLY A 646 34.92 -17.28 -8.98
C GLY A 646 36.31 -17.72 -8.49
N ASP A 647 36.79 -17.11 -7.40
CA ASP A 647 38.00 -17.49 -6.65
C ASP A 647 37.71 -18.55 -5.58
#